data_AF-A0A931S4B1-F1
#
_entry.id   AF-A0A931S4B1-F1
#
_cell.length_a   1.000
_cell.length_b   1.000
_cell.length_c   1.000
_cell.angle_alpha   90.00
_cell.angle_beta   90.00
_cell.angle_gamma   90.00
#
_symmetry.space_group_name_H-M   'P 1'
#
loop_
_entity.id
_entity.type
_entity.pdbx_description
1 polymer ?
#
loop_
_entity_poly.entity_id
_entity_poly.type
_entity_poly.pdbx_seq_one_letter_code
_entity_poly.pdbx_strand_id
1 'polypeptide(L)'
;MKNFFFFLIFFLSGTLSATPLPRKILALYDPQVFSKPIDTPIHRHAEVWLNHLGMEVVYHPITRPLPKLSPDFRGLISWFTTVSAIKDPLPYCRWLEDQIHKGQKVVILEEPGFLKTRERKIDPACHQALQTLGIDYRGFFSDNPFYYEIVKKDPSMVEFERKIDLTEGLLYSLIKADPSAKVFLKAKRLDMQEGLSDLVVITPHGGFVHSSYAIYGKKDLGKLHWRLNPYLFFTKAYQLEGLPRPDVTTLNGTRIFFSHIDGDGIVNLSEIDRKSYSGEVILNEVLKKRTTIPITASLITGYFDLAEFKNERVAKLYDEIFSLPHVEPAAHGYAHPLKWEEGTLALKIPGYRFSAEKEIRGSVEMMNELRKPKLFQWTGDSRLSETELSIVNQLNIQNINGGEPRFDKRFDSYAFLIPIAATHGLFHQIYTAAPNENNYTDLWKDRFFGYQEVIETFQNTESPIRLKPINIYYHYYSGEKLAALKALQDVYDYALSQEIFAMTASEYAQLAQEFFDFPIEVIPSGYRIRHEGRLRTVRFDRESKNVDIDRSHGVLGFVHHQGNLYVHLDEGVLHEIVLISDNPSRPFVEKATFWVQNFKGDQQKIVFGKKGWHRSQITLGGLLPNQDYRISSGKMTLSERTDSKGRLTILFPEAENERGFQKVVIEHVSL
;
A
#
# COMPACT_ATOMS: atom_id res chain seq x y z
N MET A 1 -12.12 -38.06 65.82
CA MET A 1 -11.11 -37.59 64.84
C MET A 1 -11.13 -38.49 63.62
N LYS A 2 -11.82 -38.08 62.55
CA LYS A 2 -11.70 -38.66 61.21
C LYS A 2 -11.83 -37.50 60.22
N ASN A 3 -10.70 -37.11 59.63
CA ASN A 3 -10.62 -36.02 58.67
C ASN A 3 -11.11 -36.51 57.30
N PHE A 4 -12.11 -35.84 56.76
CA PHE A 4 -12.53 -35.97 55.37
C PHE A 4 -11.62 -35.09 54.50
N PHE A 5 -10.84 -35.71 53.62
CA PHE A 5 -10.09 -35.02 52.57
C PHE A 5 -11.05 -34.76 51.39
N PHE A 6 -11.34 -33.48 51.12
CA PHE A 6 -11.96 -33.05 49.87
C PHE A 6 -10.88 -32.98 48.79
N PHE A 7 -10.97 -33.83 47.77
CA PHE A 7 -10.17 -33.70 46.55
C PHE A 7 -10.80 -32.59 45.69
N LEU A 8 -10.15 -31.43 45.65
CA LEU A 8 -10.49 -30.36 44.71
C LEU A 8 -9.86 -30.71 43.35
N ILE A 9 -10.68 -31.20 42.42
CA ILE A 9 -10.27 -31.41 41.03
C ILE A 9 -10.19 -30.03 40.37
N PHE A 10 -8.98 -29.50 40.23
CA PHE A 10 -8.71 -28.38 39.33
C PHE A 10 -8.90 -28.86 37.89
N PHE A 11 -10.02 -28.47 37.27
CA PHE A 11 -10.10 -28.43 35.82
C PHE A 11 -9.12 -27.35 35.34
N LEU A 12 -7.93 -27.76 34.91
CA LEU A 12 -7.10 -26.98 34.00
C LEU A 12 -7.87 -26.84 32.68
N SER A 13 -8.70 -25.82 32.58
CA SER A 13 -9.14 -25.30 31.30
C SER A 13 -7.88 -24.82 30.57
N GLY A 14 -7.34 -25.65 29.68
CA GLY A 14 -6.27 -25.26 28.78
C GLY A 14 -6.73 -24.01 28.04
N THR A 15 -6.12 -22.87 28.32
CA THR A 15 -6.29 -21.68 27.51
C THR A 15 -5.79 -22.04 26.11
N LEU A 16 -6.72 -22.23 25.17
CA LEU A 16 -6.40 -22.32 23.75
C LEU A 16 -5.64 -21.03 23.39
N SER A 17 -4.32 -21.16 23.29
CA SER A 17 -3.41 -20.01 23.24
C SER A 17 -3.52 -19.34 21.87
N ALA A 18 -3.98 -18.08 21.88
CA ALA A 18 -3.90 -17.22 20.71
C ALA A 18 -2.41 -16.94 20.42
N THR A 19 -1.98 -17.16 19.18
CA THR A 19 -0.58 -16.96 18.77
C THR A 19 -0.50 -15.76 17.83
N PRO A 20 0.29 -14.70 18.13
CA PRO A 20 0.46 -13.57 17.23
C PRO A 20 1.01 -14.03 15.87
N LEU A 21 0.46 -13.49 14.79
CA LEU A 21 0.95 -13.67 13.43
C LEU A 21 2.12 -12.71 13.19
N PRO A 22 3.37 -13.19 13.01
CA PRO A 22 4.51 -12.31 12.75
C PRO A 22 4.36 -11.62 11.40
N ARG A 23 4.56 -10.30 11.37
CA ARG A 23 4.36 -9.47 10.18
C ARG A 23 5.56 -8.61 9.79
N LYS A 24 6.62 -8.58 10.60
CA LYS A 24 7.80 -7.76 10.31
C LYS A 24 8.85 -8.53 9.53
N ILE A 25 9.45 -7.86 8.57
CA ILE A 25 10.61 -8.32 7.80
C ILE A 25 11.76 -7.37 8.07
N LEU A 26 12.88 -7.89 8.59
CA LEU A 26 14.08 -7.08 8.77
C LEU A 26 14.77 -6.88 7.41
N ALA A 27 14.87 -5.66 6.92
CA ALA A 27 15.62 -5.31 5.71
C ALA A 27 17.04 -4.84 6.05
N LEU A 28 18.03 -5.64 5.66
CA LEU A 28 19.44 -5.30 5.82
C LEU A 28 19.93 -4.53 4.60
N TYR A 29 20.55 -3.37 4.83
CA TYR A 29 21.10 -2.53 3.76
C TYR A 29 22.46 -1.93 4.11
N ASP A 30 23.23 -1.58 3.09
CA ASP A 30 24.52 -0.91 3.22
C ASP A 30 24.35 0.62 3.16
N PRO A 31 24.52 1.34 4.29
CA PRO A 31 24.38 2.79 4.31
C PRO A 31 25.51 3.52 3.58
N GLN A 32 26.60 2.85 3.21
CA GLN A 32 27.67 3.44 2.40
C GLN A 32 27.28 3.53 0.92
N VAL A 33 26.39 2.66 0.46
CA VAL A 33 25.86 2.67 -0.90
C VAL A 33 24.55 3.47 -0.96
N PHE A 34 23.67 3.26 0.03
CA PHE A 34 22.38 3.94 0.10
C PHE A 34 22.28 4.72 1.41
N SER A 35 22.47 6.03 1.36
CA SER A 35 22.44 6.88 2.56
C SER A 35 21.09 6.83 3.29
N LYS A 36 20.00 6.53 2.58
CA LYS A 36 18.65 6.37 3.14
C LYS A 36 18.01 5.04 2.72
N PRO A 37 17.22 4.41 3.61
CA PRO A 37 16.40 3.24 3.29
C PRO A 37 15.55 3.40 2.03
N ILE A 38 14.98 4.60 1.83
CA ILE A 38 14.08 4.88 0.70
C ILE A 38 14.74 4.75 -0.67
N ASP A 39 16.07 4.75 -0.73
CA ASP A 39 16.84 4.63 -1.97
C ASP A 39 17.31 3.19 -2.22
N THR A 40 17.05 2.26 -1.30
CA THR A 40 17.42 0.85 -1.45
C THR A 40 16.52 0.13 -2.47
N PRO A 41 17.01 -0.90 -3.18
CA PRO A 41 16.17 -1.73 -4.04
C PRO A 41 15.06 -2.46 -3.27
N ILE A 42 15.27 -2.71 -1.97
CA ILE A 42 14.23 -3.28 -1.09
C ILE A 42 13.04 -2.33 -1.03
N HIS A 43 13.25 -1.05 -0.69
CA HIS A 43 12.18 -0.07 -0.62
C HIS A 43 11.56 0.24 -1.98
N ARG A 44 12.41 0.44 -2.98
CA ARG A 44 11.98 0.85 -4.32
C ARG A 44 11.23 -0.23 -5.10
N HIS A 45 11.40 -1.52 -4.75
CA HIS A 45 10.84 -2.63 -5.53
C HIS A 45 10.21 -3.73 -4.70
N ALA A 46 10.89 -4.24 -3.66
CA ALA A 46 10.38 -5.41 -2.90
C ALA A 46 9.24 -5.03 -1.94
N GLU A 47 9.32 -3.87 -1.31
CA GLU A 47 8.45 -3.50 -0.19
C GLU A 47 6.98 -3.37 -0.60
N VAL A 48 6.67 -2.91 -1.82
CA VAL A 48 5.27 -2.88 -2.31
C VAL A 48 4.64 -4.27 -2.33
N TRP A 49 5.41 -5.31 -2.68
CA TRP A 49 4.96 -6.69 -2.65
C TRP A 49 4.87 -7.23 -1.23
N LEU A 50 5.84 -6.90 -0.38
CA LEU A 50 5.80 -7.28 1.03
C LEU A 50 4.57 -6.66 1.73
N ASN A 51 4.31 -5.37 1.52
CA ASN A 51 3.10 -4.70 2.01
C ASN A 51 1.83 -5.36 1.48
N HIS A 52 1.78 -5.67 0.18
CA HIS A 52 0.66 -6.42 -0.40
C HIS A 52 0.48 -7.77 0.30
N LEU A 53 1.56 -8.47 0.64
CA LEU A 53 1.52 -9.73 1.39
C LEU A 53 1.28 -9.55 2.90
N GLY A 54 0.94 -8.33 3.35
CA GLY A 54 0.64 -8.01 4.75
C GLY A 54 1.87 -7.76 5.60
N MET A 55 3.07 -7.70 5.03
CA MET A 55 4.31 -7.54 5.78
C MET A 55 4.71 -6.06 5.92
N GLU A 56 5.22 -5.71 7.09
CA GLU A 56 5.93 -4.45 7.37
C GLU A 56 7.43 -4.68 7.18
N VAL A 57 8.14 -3.68 6.66
CA VAL A 57 9.59 -3.74 6.50
C VAL A 57 10.29 -2.83 7.49
N VAL A 58 11.18 -3.40 8.31
CA VAL A 58 11.98 -2.68 9.29
C VAL A 58 13.42 -2.62 8.80
N TYR A 59 13.89 -1.43 8.46
CA TYR A 59 15.23 -1.23 7.91
C TYR A 59 16.31 -1.18 8.98
N HIS A 60 17.40 -1.92 8.75
CA HIS A 60 18.54 -1.95 9.64
C HIS A 60 19.85 -1.82 8.84
N PRO A 61 20.66 -0.77 9.08
CA PRO A 61 21.93 -0.61 8.41
C PRO A 61 22.96 -1.62 8.95
N ILE A 62 23.68 -2.30 8.07
CA ILE A 62 24.70 -3.31 8.45
C ILE A 62 25.90 -2.74 9.20
N THR A 63 26.04 -1.41 9.29
CA THR A 63 27.10 -0.74 10.06
C THR A 63 26.75 -0.59 11.55
N ARG A 64 25.51 -0.87 11.94
CA ARG A 64 25.09 -0.93 13.36
C ARG A 64 25.18 -2.38 13.87
N PRO A 65 25.26 -2.58 15.20
CA PRO A 65 25.19 -3.91 15.78
C PRO A 65 23.91 -4.64 15.36
N LEU A 66 24.07 -5.88 14.87
CA LEU A 66 22.95 -6.69 14.39
C LEU A 66 21.95 -6.96 15.53
N PRO A 67 20.63 -6.83 15.26
CA PRO A 67 19.62 -6.85 16.31
C PRO A 67 19.31 -8.28 16.76
N LYS A 68 18.81 -8.40 17.99
CA LYS A 68 18.06 -9.59 18.41
C LYS A 68 16.63 -9.44 17.93
N LEU A 69 16.15 -10.37 17.11
CA LEU A 69 14.79 -10.31 16.56
C LEU A 69 13.75 -10.74 17.60
N SER A 70 12.69 -9.96 17.71
CA SER A 70 11.50 -10.29 18.48
C SER A 70 10.59 -11.27 17.72
N PRO A 71 9.64 -11.95 18.41
CA PRO A 71 8.75 -12.92 17.77
C PRO A 71 7.79 -12.35 16.70
N ASP A 72 7.66 -11.03 16.61
CA ASP A 72 6.87 -10.33 15.58
C ASP A 72 7.57 -10.32 14.20
N PHE A 73 8.85 -10.69 14.13
CA PHE A 73 9.57 -10.89 12.87
C PHE A 73 9.24 -12.24 12.26
N ARG A 74 8.75 -12.18 11.01
CA ARG A 74 8.55 -13.34 10.14
C ARG A 74 9.85 -13.82 9.49
N GLY A 75 10.78 -12.89 9.30
CA GLY A 75 12.05 -13.17 8.65
C GLY A 75 12.86 -11.91 8.37
N LEU A 76 13.84 -12.06 7.49
CA LEU A 76 14.71 -10.99 7.02
C LEU A 76 14.91 -11.05 5.52
N ILE A 77 15.33 -9.92 4.96
CA ILE A 77 15.67 -9.75 3.55
C ILE A 77 16.98 -8.97 3.43
N SER A 78 17.80 -9.37 2.46
CA SER A 78 18.93 -8.58 1.98
C SER A 78 18.90 -8.51 0.46
N TRP A 79 19.27 -7.35 -0.07
CA TRP A 79 19.42 -7.11 -1.50
C TRP A 79 20.57 -6.12 -1.71
N PHE A 80 21.80 -6.62 -1.61
CA PHE A 80 22.98 -5.79 -1.81
C PHE A 80 23.25 -5.61 -3.30
N THR A 81 23.79 -4.46 -3.66
CA THR A 81 24.21 -4.15 -5.05
C THR A 81 25.72 -4.29 -5.24
N THR A 82 26.46 -4.62 -4.18
CA THR A 82 27.90 -4.84 -4.20
C THR A 82 28.22 -6.22 -3.62
N VAL A 83 29.23 -6.87 -4.20
CA VAL A 83 29.66 -8.21 -3.77
C VAL A 83 30.24 -8.22 -2.34
N SER A 84 30.73 -7.06 -1.86
CA SER A 84 31.47 -6.89 -0.61
C SER A 84 30.89 -5.76 0.27
N ALA A 85 29.56 -5.63 0.30
CA ALA A 85 28.85 -4.69 1.17
C ALA A 85 29.24 -4.86 2.65
N ILE A 86 29.42 -6.11 3.08
CA ILE A 86 29.77 -6.46 4.46
C ILE A 86 31.29 -6.55 4.58
N LYS A 87 31.89 -5.54 5.23
CA LYS A 87 33.34 -5.42 5.38
C LYS A 87 33.95 -6.52 6.25
N ASP A 88 33.33 -6.79 7.39
CA ASP A 88 33.68 -7.91 8.28
C ASP A 88 32.55 -8.94 8.28
N PRO A 89 32.66 -10.00 7.47
CA PRO A 89 31.55 -10.91 7.25
C PRO A 89 31.37 -11.95 8.37
N LEU A 90 32.37 -12.19 9.22
CA LEU A 90 32.31 -13.26 10.22
C LEU A 90 31.19 -13.05 11.26
N PRO A 91 31.03 -11.86 11.90
CA PRO A 91 29.95 -11.63 12.85
C PRO A 91 28.56 -11.71 12.18
N TYR A 92 28.45 -11.17 10.97
CA TYR A 92 27.22 -11.19 10.18
C TYR A 92 26.78 -12.61 9.86
N CYS A 93 27.68 -13.44 9.35
CA CYS A 93 27.34 -14.78 8.91
C CYS A 93 26.98 -15.71 10.08
N ARG A 94 27.66 -15.58 11.23
CA ARG A 94 27.28 -16.29 12.46
C ARG A 94 25.90 -15.86 12.96
N TRP A 95 25.61 -14.56 12.91
CA TRP A 95 24.29 -14.05 13.29
C TRP A 95 23.20 -14.54 12.33
N LEU A 96 23.47 -14.58 11.03
CA LEU A 96 22.55 -15.06 10.01
C LEU A 96 22.22 -16.55 10.22
N GLU A 97 23.25 -17.37 10.46
CA GLU A 97 23.09 -18.79 10.79
C GLU A 97 22.23 -18.98 12.06
N ASP A 98 22.50 -18.22 13.13
CA ASP A 98 21.71 -18.23 14.36
C ASP A 98 20.23 -17.85 14.11
N GLN A 99 19.96 -16.88 13.22
CA GLN A 99 18.58 -16.53 12.88
C GLN A 99 17.87 -17.69 12.16
N ILE A 100 18.56 -18.37 11.25
CA ILE A 100 18.00 -19.53 10.54
C ILE A 100 17.68 -20.66 11.52
N HIS A 101 18.58 -20.96 12.47
CA HIS A 101 18.35 -21.95 13.52
C HIS A 101 17.18 -21.59 14.44
N LYS A 102 16.92 -20.30 14.65
CA LYS A 102 15.75 -19.78 15.38
C LYS A 102 14.46 -19.80 14.57
N GLY A 103 14.49 -20.33 13.34
CA GLY A 103 13.33 -20.48 12.46
C GLY A 103 12.97 -19.24 11.64
N GLN A 104 13.80 -18.20 11.68
CA GLN A 104 13.59 -17.00 10.87
C GLN A 104 13.76 -17.34 9.39
N LYS A 105 12.84 -16.84 8.55
CA LYS A 105 12.93 -17.02 7.11
C LYS A 105 13.90 -16.00 6.52
N VAL A 106 14.89 -16.46 5.78
CA VAL A 106 15.94 -15.60 5.20
C VAL A 106 15.75 -15.51 3.70
N VAL A 107 15.63 -14.29 3.19
CA VAL A 107 15.67 -14.00 1.76
C VAL A 107 16.94 -13.26 1.39
N ILE A 108 17.67 -13.80 0.41
CA ILE A 108 18.81 -13.13 -0.23
C ILE A 108 18.44 -12.93 -1.70
N LEU A 109 18.32 -11.66 -2.10
CA LEU A 109 18.13 -11.28 -3.49
C LEU A 109 19.45 -10.76 -4.05
N GLU A 110 19.87 -11.38 -5.14
CA GLU A 110 21.06 -11.04 -5.91
C GLU A 110 22.38 -11.23 -5.13
N GLU A 111 23.09 -10.15 -4.82
CA GLU A 111 24.40 -10.26 -4.18
C GLU A 111 24.23 -10.50 -2.66
N PRO A 112 24.89 -11.54 -2.10
CA PRO A 112 24.85 -11.80 -0.65
C PRO A 112 25.69 -10.80 0.16
N GLY A 113 26.54 -10.00 -0.49
CA GLY A 113 27.25 -8.88 0.13
C GLY A 113 28.54 -9.24 0.89
N PHE A 114 28.93 -10.52 0.98
CA PHE A 114 30.12 -10.97 1.72
C PHE A 114 31.12 -11.78 0.87
N LEU A 115 31.07 -11.66 -0.46
CA LEU A 115 31.99 -12.32 -1.36
C LEU A 115 33.31 -11.53 -1.44
N LYS A 116 34.44 -12.19 -1.18
CA LYS A 116 35.78 -11.60 -1.23
C LYS A 116 36.34 -11.70 -2.66
N THR A 117 36.75 -10.56 -3.25
CA THR A 117 37.49 -10.43 -4.53
C THR A 117 36.71 -10.78 -5.83
N ARG A 118 37.34 -10.55 -7.00
CA ARG A 118 36.84 -10.99 -8.33
C ARG A 118 36.67 -12.51 -8.44
N GLU A 119 37.39 -13.29 -7.63
CA GLU A 119 37.29 -14.76 -7.60
C GLU A 119 36.07 -15.26 -6.79
N ARG A 120 35.30 -14.33 -6.16
CA ARG A 120 34.11 -14.63 -5.35
C ARG A 120 34.36 -15.69 -4.27
N LYS A 121 35.52 -15.61 -3.58
CA LYS A 121 35.86 -16.47 -2.43
C LYS A 121 34.93 -16.18 -1.26
N ILE A 122 34.45 -17.22 -0.59
CA ILE A 122 33.53 -17.12 0.54
C ILE A 122 34.26 -17.41 1.86
N ASP A 123 33.94 -16.65 2.90
CA ASP A 123 34.42 -16.93 4.26
C ASP A 123 33.78 -18.23 4.79
N PRO A 124 34.50 -19.12 5.49
CA PRO A 124 33.94 -20.39 5.96
C PRO A 124 32.66 -20.23 6.78
N ALA A 125 32.56 -19.20 7.63
CA ALA A 125 31.35 -18.95 8.41
C ALA A 125 30.16 -18.53 7.53
N CYS A 126 30.42 -17.82 6.43
CA CYS A 126 29.40 -17.45 5.46
C CYS A 126 28.98 -18.61 4.57
N HIS A 127 29.91 -19.49 4.23
CA HIS A 127 29.59 -20.73 3.54
C HIS A 127 28.70 -21.61 4.41
N GLN A 128 29.02 -21.76 5.70
CA GLN A 128 28.18 -22.45 6.67
C GLN A 128 26.79 -21.82 6.77
N ALA A 129 26.68 -20.49 6.90
CA ALA A 129 25.39 -19.81 6.97
C ALA A 129 24.53 -20.05 5.72
N LEU A 130 25.12 -20.02 4.51
CA LEU A 130 24.41 -20.37 3.28
C LEU A 130 24.03 -21.84 3.23
N GLN A 131 24.89 -22.76 3.69
CA GLN A 131 24.56 -24.19 3.78
C GLN A 131 23.39 -24.44 4.73
N THR A 132 23.33 -23.74 5.87
CA THR A 132 22.20 -23.76 6.80
C THR A 132 20.92 -23.20 6.15
N LEU A 133 21.03 -22.22 5.24
CA LEU A 133 19.91 -21.77 4.40
C LEU A 133 19.49 -22.83 3.36
N GLY A 134 20.33 -23.84 3.09
CA GLY A 134 20.14 -24.87 2.05
C GLY A 134 20.82 -24.54 0.72
N ILE A 135 21.84 -23.68 0.73
CA ILE A 135 22.57 -23.18 -0.44
C ILE A 135 24.07 -23.46 -0.30
N ASP A 136 24.62 -24.33 -1.15
CA ASP A 136 26.05 -24.56 -1.28
C ASP A 136 26.63 -23.70 -2.41
N TYR A 137 27.22 -22.55 -2.05
CA TYR A 137 27.83 -21.60 -2.99
C TYR A 137 29.29 -21.98 -3.27
N ARG A 138 29.59 -22.41 -4.50
CA ARG A 138 30.93 -22.92 -4.89
C ARG A 138 31.76 -21.94 -5.72
N GLY A 139 31.23 -20.75 -6.05
CA GLY A 139 31.94 -19.76 -6.85
C GLY A 139 31.85 -20.02 -8.36
N PHE A 140 32.99 -20.16 -9.06
CA PHE A 140 33.06 -20.36 -10.52
C PHE A 140 32.30 -19.29 -11.33
N PHE A 141 32.46 -18.03 -10.89
CA PHE A 141 31.82 -16.90 -11.52
C PHE A 141 32.12 -16.82 -13.01
N SER A 142 31.11 -16.40 -13.77
CA SER A 142 31.30 -15.96 -15.14
C SER A 142 30.17 -14.98 -15.48
N ASP A 143 30.47 -14.02 -16.35
CA ASP A 143 29.54 -13.07 -16.98
C ASP A 143 29.46 -13.27 -18.51
N ASN A 144 30.21 -14.22 -19.06
CA ASN A 144 30.18 -14.56 -20.48
C ASN A 144 28.96 -15.43 -20.84
N PRO A 145 27.96 -14.88 -21.57
CA PRO A 145 26.72 -15.60 -21.86
C PRO A 145 26.89 -16.80 -22.80
N PHE A 146 27.98 -16.87 -23.56
CA PHE A 146 28.27 -18.00 -24.46
C PHE A 146 28.63 -19.29 -23.72
N TYR A 147 28.90 -19.20 -22.41
CA TYR A 147 29.23 -20.35 -21.60
C TYR A 147 28.02 -21.00 -20.95
N TYR A 148 26.81 -20.45 -21.07
CA TYR A 148 25.64 -20.97 -20.36
C TYR A 148 24.53 -21.43 -21.29
N GLU A 149 23.77 -22.41 -20.80
CA GLU A 149 22.44 -22.73 -21.28
C GLU A 149 21.46 -22.73 -20.10
N ILE A 150 20.24 -22.22 -20.30
CA ILE A 150 19.17 -22.38 -19.32
C ILE A 150 18.57 -23.78 -19.50
N VAL A 151 18.76 -24.65 -18.50
CA VAL A 151 18.34 -26.06 -18.58
C VAL A 151 17.00 -26.32 -17.89
N LYS A 152 16.58 -25.43 -16.99
CA LYS A 152 15.28 -25.49 -16.33
C LYS A 152 14.80 -24.09 -16.02
N LYS A 153 13.53 -23.80 -16.31
CA LYS A 153 12.82 -22.62 -15.83
C LYS A 153 11.37 -22.95 -15.51
N ASP A 154 10.84 -22.37 -14.43
CA ASP A 154 9.43 -22.41 -14.07
C ASP A 154 8.80 -21.04 -14.39
N PRO A 155 8.01 -20.92 -15.47
CA PRO A 155 7.48 -19.62 -15.91
C PRO A 155 6.46 -19.01 -14.94
N SER A 156 6.00 -19.75 -13.93
CA SER A 156 5.18 -19.15 -12.87
C SER A 156 6.01 -18.34 -11.86
N MET A 157 7.30 -18.65 -11.73
CA MET A 157 8.24 -18.04 -10.79
C MET A 157 9.25 -17.11 -11.46
N VAL A 158 9.69 -17.43 -12.67
CA VAL A 158 10.61 -16.61 -13.46
C VAL A 158 9.97 -16.22 -14.79
N GLU A 159 10.55 -15.26 -15.48
CA GLU A 159 9.97 -14.65 -16.69
C GLU A 159 8.62 -13.95 -16.45
N PHE A 160 8.44 -13.36 -15.26
CA PHE A 160 7.17 -12.74 -14.85
C PHE A 160 6.74 -11.59 -15.77
N GLU A 161 7.57 -10.56 -15.93
CA GLU A 161 7.34 -9.46 -16.89
C GLU A 161 8.35 -9.49 -18.04
N ARG A 162 9.53 -10.06 -17.82
CA ARG A 162 10.60 -10.14 -18.81
C ARG A 162 11.15 -11.54 -18.97
N LYS A 163 11.12 -12.06 -20.21
CA LYS A 163 11.76 -13.32 -20.59
C LYS A 163 13.27 -13.28 -20.33
N ILE A 164 13.82 -14.41 -19.96
CA ILE A 164 15.26 -14.57 -19.76
C ILE A 164 15.92 -14.62 -21.14
N ASP A 165 16.80 -13.66 -21.40
CA ASP A 165 17.63 -13.60 -22.60
C ASP A 165 19.10 -13.56 -22.18
N LEU A 166 19.87 -14.55 -22.63
CA LEU A 166 21.29 -14.69 -22.30
C LEU A 166 22.11 -13.49 -22.79
N THR A 167 21.68 -12.79 -23.85
CA THR A 167 22.38 -11.61 -24.37
C THR A 167 22.32 -10.41 -23.44
N GLU A 168 21.51 -10.46 -22.38
CA GLU A 168 21.32 -9.39 -21.39
C GLU A 168 22.31 -9.43 -20.22
N GLY A 169 23.50 -10.00 -20.44
CA GLY A 169 24.60 -10.00 -19.45
C GLY A 169 24.26 -10.77 -18.18
N LEU A 170 23.59 -11.92 -18.31
CA LEU A 170 23.23 -12.75 -17.17
C LEU A 170 24.46 -13.32 -16.47
N LEU A 171 24.44 -13.27 -15.15
CA LEU A 171 25.53 -13.73 -14.31
C LEU A 171 25.37 -15.22 -13.98
N TYR A 172 26.50 -15.89 -13.78
CA TYR A 172 26.55 -17.27 -13.33
C TYR A 172 27.46 -17.40 -12.10
N SER A 173 27.08 -18.27 -11.18
CA SER A 173 27.96 -18.88 -10.18
C SER A 173 27.49 -20.31 -9.95
N LEU A 174 28.38 -21.23 -9.65
CA LEU A 174 28.01 -22.61 -9.31
C LEU A 174 27.39 -22.64 -7.91
N ILE A 175 26.10 -22.94 -7.86
CA ILE A 175 25.31 -23.06 -6.64
C ILE A 175 24.61 -24.41 -6.68
N LYS A 176 24.65 -25.14 -5.56
CA LYS A 176 23.87 -26.36 -5.38
C LYS A 176 22.88 -26.15 -4.24
N ALA A 177 21.61 -26.35 -4.53
CA ALA A 177 20.59 -26.35 -3.50
C ALA A 177 20.53 -27.70 -2.77
N ASP A 178 20.18 -27.68 -1.50
CA ASP A 178 19.86 -28.88 -0.73
C ASP A 178 18.74 -29.71 -1.40
N PRO A 179 18.72 -31.06 -1.30
CA PRO A 179 17.67 -31.88 -1.90
C PRO A 179 16.24 -31.54 -1.47
N SER A 180 16.05 -30.94 -0.28
CA SER A 180 14.74 -30.47 0.20
C SER A 180 14.28 -29.17 -0.47
N ALA A 181 15.16 -28.47 -1.18
CA ALA A 181 14.87 -27.20 -1.82
C ALA A 181 14.10 -27.38 -3.14
N LYS A 182 13.24 -26.41 -3.44
CA LYS A 182 12.61 -26.29 -4.74
C LYS A 182 13.39 -25.31 -5.62
N VAL A 183 13.96 -25.83 -6.70
CA VAL A 183 14.70 -25.03 -7.70
C VAL A 183 13.80 -24.66 -8.87
N PHE A 184 13.68 -23.36 -9.14
CA PHE A 184 12.83 -22.77 -10.18
C PHE A 184 13.61 -22.35 -11.43
N LEU A 185 14.91 -22.10 -11.31
CA LEU A 185 15.77 -21.77 -12.43
C LEU A 185 17.10 -22.51 -12.30
N LYS A 186 17.52 -23.17 -13.37
CA LYS A 186 18.84 -23.79 -13.49
C LYS A 186 19.54 -23.33 -14.77
N ALA A 187 20.83 -23.05 -14.66
CA ALA A 187 21.70 -22.88 -15.82
C ALA A 187 22.84 -23.89 -15.77
N LYS A 188 23.33 -24.31 -16.92
CA LYS A 188 24.50 -25.17 -17.03
C LYS A 188 25.63 -24.43 -17.74
N ARG A 189 26.82 -24.45 -17.14
CA ARG A 189 28.06 -24.08 -17.83
C ARG A 189 28.50 -25.17 -18.78
N LEU A 190 28.69 -24.81 -20.05
CA LEU A 190 29.03 -25.72 -21.14
C LEU A 190 30.52 -26.09 -21.16
N ASP A 191 31.36 -25.22 -20.62
CA ASP A 191 32.81 -25.41 -20.54
C ASP A 191 33.27 -26.14 -19.27
N MET A 192 32.33 -26.66 -18.47
CA MET A 192 32.59 -27.39 -17.23
C MET A 192 31.82 -28.71 -17.16
N GLN A 193 32.49 -29.79 -16.73
CA GLN A 193 31.84 -31.09 -16.55
C GLN A 193 30.74 -31.05 -15.47
N GLU A 194 30.99 -30.35 -14.35
CA GLU A 194 30.02 -30.13 -13.27
C GLU A 194 29.46 -28.70 -13.25
N GLY A 195 29.00 -28.22 -14.40
CA GLY A 195 28.53 -26.85 -14.59
C GLY A 195 27.06 -26.56 -14.22
N LEU A 196 26.31 -27.50 -13.65
CA LEU A 196 24.87 -27.27 -13.36
C LEU A 196 24.67 -26.43 -12.10
N SER A 197 24.00 -25.28 -12.19
CA SER A 197 23.74 -24.37 -11.07
C SER A 197 22.26 -24.11 -10.82
N ASP A 198 21.90 -23.98 -9.55
CA ASP A 198 20.56 -23.66 -9.05
C ASP A 198 20.46 -22.16 -8.72
N LEU A 199 19.81 -21.38 -9.58
CA LEU A 199 19.91 -19.91 -9.59
C LEU A 199 18.73 -19.20 -8.92
N VAL A 200 17.55 -19.83 -8.88
CA VAL A 200 16.37 -19.36 -8.15
C VAL A 200 15.85 -20.50 -7.33
N VAL A 201 15.92 -20.37 -6.01
CA VAL A 201 15.75 -21.47 -5.06
C VAL A 201 14.87 -21.01 -3.89
N ILE A 202 13.95 -21.89 -3.48
CA ILE A 202 13.25 -21.77 -2.20
C ILE A 202 13.58 -22.99 -1.36
N THR A 203 13.90 -22.77 -0.09
CA THR A 203 14.22 -23.80 0.89
C THR A 203 13.22 -23.73 2.06
N PRO A 204 13.19 -24.71 2.97
CA PRO A 204 12.40 -24.60 4.20
C PRO A 204 12.74 -23.38 5.06
N HIS A 205 13.94 -22.80 4.87
CA HIS A 205 14.49 -21.68 5.63
C HIS A 205 14.37 -20.33 4.92
N GLY A 206 13.87 -20.28 3.68
CA GLY A 206 13.64 -19.02 2.97
C GLY A 206 13.87 -19.11 1.46
N GLY A 207 14.54 -18.11 0.89
CA GLY A 207 14.73 -18.02 -0.55
C GLY A 207 16.05 -17.39 -0.96
N PHE A 208 16.61 -17.86 -2.07
CA PHE A 208 17.82 -17.35 -2.67
C PHE A 208 17.61 -17.10 -4.16
N VAL A 209 17.93 -15.89 -4.61
CA VAL A 209 17.90 -15.50 -6.03
C VAL A 209 19.29 -15.02 -6.40
N HIS A 210 19.93 -15.67 -7.35
CA HIS A 210 21.26 -15.24 -7.82
C HIS A 210 21.16 -13.90 -8.56
N SER A 211 22.27 -13.16 -8.58
CA SER A 211 22.37 -11.86 -9.26
C SER A 211 21.92 -11.92 -10.71
N SER A 212 21.28 -10.85 -11.19
CA SER A 212 20.66 -10.72 -12.51
C SER A 212 19.33 -11.46 -12.71
N TYR A 213 18.80 -12.23 -11.75
CA TYR A 213 17.55 -12.96 -11.94
C TYR A 213 16.33 -12.38 -11.20
N ALA A 214 16.50 -11.35 -10.37
CA ALA A 214 15.38 -10.67 -9.71
C ALA A 214 14.70 -9.66 -10.65
N ILE A 215 15.45 -8.64 -11.07
CA ILE A 215 14.97 -7.55 -11.92
C ILE A 215 15.93 -7.31 -13.08
N TYR A 216 15.37 -7.05 -14.26
CA TYR A 216 16.08 -6.48 -15.38
C TYR A 216 15.98 -4.96 -15.35
N GLY A 217 17.11 -4.27 -15.57
CA GLY A 217 17.13 -2.82 -15.75
C GLY A 217 17.97 -2.42 -16.96
N LYS A 218 17.45 -1.46 -17.75
CA LYS A 218 18.20 -0.79 -18.82
C LYS A 218 18.11 0.72 -18.62
N LYS A 219 19.12 1.26 -17.93
CA LYS A 219 19.17 2.64 -17.46
C LYS A 219 18.95 3.67 -18.58
N ASP A 220 19.59 3.47 -19.74
CA ASP A 220 19.51 4.40 -20.88
C ASP A 220 18.10 4.51 -21.48
N LEU A 221 17.27 3.48 -21.31
CA LEU A 221 15.88 3.47 -21.78
C LEU A 221 14.88 3.73 -20.65
N GLY A 222 15.35 3.88 -19.41
CA GLY A 222 14.48 3.99 -18.23
C GLY A 222 13.56 2.79 -18.03
N LYS A 223 13.98 1.58 -18.47
CA LYS A 223 13.17 0.37 -18.37
C LYS A 223 13.60 -0.50 -17.21
N LEU A 224 12.61 -1.03 -16.49
CA LEU A 224 12.77 -1.90 -15.33
C LEU A 224 11.68 -2.96 -15.38
N HIS A 225 12.01 -4.25 -15.34
CA HIS A 225 11.04 -5.34 -15.42
C HIS A 225 11.40 -6.46 -14.48
N TRP A 226 10.43 -6.99 -13.76
CA TRP A 226 10.62 -8.18 -12.94
C TRP A 226 10.89 -9.41 -13.81
N ARG A 227 12.02 -10.07 -13.56
CA ARG A 227 12.28 -11.43 -14.06
C ARG A 227 11.67 -12.44 -13.10
N LEU A 228 11.88 -12.25 -11.81
CA LEU A 228 11.25 -13.02 -10.74
C LEU A 228 9.78 -12.63 -10.59
N ASN A 229 8.89 -13.57 -10.27
CA ASN A 229 7.54 -13.26 -9.80
C ASN A 229 7.60 -12.93 -8.29
N PRO A 230 7.60 -11.65 -7.90
CA PRO A 230 7.80 -11.27 -6.50
C PRO A 230 6.66 -11.74 -5.60
N TYR A 231 5.42 -11.73 -6.10
CA TYR A 231 4.26 -12.24 -5.36
C TYR A 231 4.47 -13.71 -4.97
N LEU A 232 4.74 -14.56 -5.96
CA LEU A 232 4.87 -16.00 -5.73
C LEU A 232 6.12 -16.32 -4.90
N PHE A 233 7.23 -15.64 -5.18
CA PHE A 233 8.49 -15.84 -4.48
C PHE A 233 8.37 -15.52 -3.00
N PHE A 234 7.94 -14.30 -2.64
CA PHE A 234 7.84 -13.90 -1.24
C PHE A 234 6.78 -14.71 -0.48
N THR A 235 5.66 -15.05 -1.14
CA THR A 235 4.64 -15.93 -0.53
C THR A 235 5.25 -17.27 -0.11
N LYS A 236 6.08 -17.87 -0.97
CA LYS A 236 6.68 -19.17 -0.69
C LYS A 236 7.87 -19.07 0.27
N ALA A 237 8.77 -18.12 0.07
CA ALA A 237 9.96 -17.94 0.90
C ALA A 237 9.61 -17.61 2.36
N TYR A 238 8.58 -16.77 2.57
CA TYR A 238 8.08 -16.45 3.90
C TYR A 238 6.93 -17.34 4.37
N GLN A 239 6.51 -18.33 3.58
CA GLN A 239 5.44 -19.29 3.90
C GLN A 239 4.11 -18.60 4.27
N LEU A 240 3.68 -17.64 3.46
CA LEU A 240 2.51 -16.77 3.71
C LEU A 240 1.19 -17.29 3.12
N GLU A 241 1.20 -18.49 2.56
CA GLU A 241 0.04 -19.09 1.90
C GLU A 241 -1.13 -19.28 2.88
N GLY A 242 -2.33 -18.84 2.47
CA GLY A 242 -3.55 -18.91 3.29
C GLY A 242 -3.61 -17.95 4.49
N LEU A 243 -2.57 -17.14 4.74
CA LEU A 243 -2.58 -16.21 5.87
C LEU A 243 -3.41 -14.95 5.58
N PRO A 244 -4.17 -14.43 6.57
CA PRO A 244 -4.87 -13.16 6.47
C PRO A 244 -3.88 -12.01 6.40
N ARG A 245 -4.30 -10.93 5.74
CA ARG A 245 -3.55 -9.67 5.71
C ARG A 245 -4.49 -8.47 5.65
N PRO A 246 -4.14 -7.33 6.26
CA PRO A 246 -4.89 -6.10 6.03
C PRO A 246 -4.80 -5.67 4.56
N ASP A 247 -5.86 -5.03 4.06
CA ASP A 247 -5.90 -4.47 2.72
C ASP A 247 -6.21 -2.97 2.76
N VAL A 248 -5.31 -2.15 2.20
CA VAL A 248 -5.46 -0.69 2.16
C VAL A 248 -6.06 -0.18 0.85
N THR A 249 -6.47 -1.08 -0.05
CA THR A 249 -6.93 -0.74 -1.41
C THR A 249 -8.43 -0.89 -1.56
N THR A 250 -9.07 -1.61 -0.63
CA THR A 250 -10.45 -2.08 -0.71
C THR A 250 -11.15 -1.84 0.60
N LEU A 251 -12.39 -1.37 0.54
CA LEU A 251 -13.27 -1.25 1.70
C LEU A 251 -14.68 -1.69 1.32
N ASN A 252 -15.28 -2.56 2.13
CA ASN A 252 -16.58 -3.18 1.86
C ASN A 252 -16.65 -3.78 0.44
N GLY A 253 -15.58 -4.43 -0.02
CA GLY A 253 -15.50 -5.08 -1.33
C GLY A 253 -15.34 -4.13 -2.52
N THR A 254 -15.22 -2.83 -2.27
CA THR A 254 -15.13 -1.79 -3.31
C THR A 254 -13.76 -1.12 -3.27
N ARG A 255 -13.20 -0.80 -4.45
CA ARG A 255 -11.89 -0.14 -4.54
C ARG A 255 -11.98 1.26 -3.95
N ILE A 256 -11.02 1.62 -3.10
CA ILE A 256 -10.94 2.94 -2.48
C ILE A 256 -10.59 3.99 -3.53
N PHE A 257 -11.22 5.16 -3.41
CA PHE A 257 -10.94 6.38 -4.16
C PHE A 257 -10.71 7.55 -3.20
N PHE A 258 -9.70 8.36 -3.48
CA PHE A 258 -9.52 9.67 -2.87
C PHE A 258 -8.87 10.65 -3.85
N SER A 259 -9.02 11.95 -3.60
CA SER A 259 -8.35 12.97 -4.41
C SER A 259 -7.82 14.10 -3.56
N HIS A 260 -6.71 14.71 -4.00
CA HIS A 260 -6.15 15.87 -3.34
C HIS A 260 -5.45 16.85 -4.28
N ILE A 261 -5.40 18.11 -3.84
CA ILE A 261 -4.82 19.26 -4.54
C ILE A 261 -3.71 19.86 -3.69
N ASP A 262 -2.50 19.89 -4.21
CA ASP A 262 -1.38 20.62 -3.63
C ASP A 262 -1.47 22.13 -3.95
N GLY A 263 -1.00 22.97 -3.03
CA GLY A 263 -1.19 24.41 -3.01
C GLY A 263 -0.55 25.21 -4.15
N ASP A 264 0.25 24.59 -5.00
CA ASP A 264 1.05 25.23 -6.03
C ASP A 264 0.22 25.93 -7.11
N GLY A 265 0.65 27.13 -7.49
CA GLY A 265 0.14 27.85 -8.64
C GLY A 265 -1.30 28.35 -8.51
N ILE A 266 -1.87 28.39 -7.30
CA ILE A 266 -3.25 28.81 -7.08
C ILE A 266 -3.57 30.21 -7.62
N VAL A 267 -2.58 31.12 -7.61
CA VAL A 267 -2.66 32.49 -8.11
C VAL A 267 -2.00 32.68 -9.49
N ASN A 268 -1.59 31.61 -10.18
CA ASN A 268 -1.08 31.72 -11.55
C ASN A 268 -2.18 32.26 -12.46
N LEU A 269 -1.86 33.24 -13.31
CA LEU A 269 -2.79 33.74 -14.32
C LEU A 269 -3.04 32.63 -15.35
N SER A 270 -4.30 32.22 -15.49
CA SER A 270 -4.70 31.18 -16.44
C SER A 270 -4.57 31.70 -17.87
N GLU A 271 -3.99 30.89 -18.75
CA GLU A 271 -3.90 31.19 -20.18
C GLU A 271 -5.21 30.92 -20.92
N ILE A 272 -6.18 30.25 -20.27
CA ILE A 272 -7.48 29.89 -20.84
C ILE A 272 -8.27 31.15 -21.20
N ASP A 273 -8.35 32.11 -20.27
CA ASP A 273 -9.06 33.37 -20.44
C ASP A 273 -8.18 34.61 -20.23
N ARG A 274 -6.90 34.41 -19.85
CA ARG A 274 -5.92 35.46 -19.55
C ARG A 274 -6.37 36.45 -18.47
N LYS A 275 -7.29 36.02 -17.61
CA LYS A 275 -7.90 36.86 -16.57
C LYS A 275 -8.00 36.13 -15.24
N SER A 276 -8.52 34.91 -15.23
CA SER A 276 -8.74 34.14 -14.03
C SER A 276 -7.45 33.60 -13.44
N TYR A 277 -7.42 33.44 -12.11
CA TYR A 277 -6.38 32.64 -11.49
C TYR A 277 -6.66 31.16 -11.72
N SER A 278 -5.60 30.34 -11.76
CA SER A 278 -5.73 28.90 -11.95
C SER A 278 -6.57 28.26 -10.84
N GLY A 279 -6.49 28.78 -9.60
CA GLY A 279 -7.37 28.41 -8.50
C GLY A 279 -8.85 28.74 -8.73
N GLU A 280 -9.17 29.88 -9.37
CA GLU A 280 -10.56 30.21 -9.75
C GLU A 280 -11.09 29.26 -10.83
N VAL A 281 -10.23 28.86 -11.77
CA VAL A 281 -10.58 27.86 -12.79
C VAL A 281 -10.85 26.51 -12.11
N ILE A 282 -9.96 26.02 -11.24
CA ILE A 282 -10.17 24.76 -10.50
C ILE A 282 -11.42 24.82 -9.62
N LEU A 283 -11.67 25.94 -8.93
CA LEU A 283 -12.89 26.15 -8.15
C LEU A 283 -14.15 25.97 -9.00
N ASN A 284 -14.21 26.60 -10.17
CA ASN A 284 -15.41 26.61 -11.01
C ASN A 284 -15.57 25.34 -11.87
N GLU A 285 -14.46 24.79 -12.38
CA GLU A 285 -14.47 23.69 -13.34
C GLU A 285 -14.29 22.31 -12.70
N VAL A 286 -13.83 22.27 -11.44
CA VAL A 286 -13.64 21.01 -10.70
C VAL A 286 -14.43 21.01 -9.41
N LEU A 287 -14.12 21.90 -8.45
CA LEU A 287 -14.68 21.82 -7.11
C LEU A 287 -16.20 22.03 -7.09
N LYS A 288 -16.71 23.07 -7.77
CA LYS A 288 -18.17 23.34 -7.86
C LYS A 288 -18.93 22.33 -8.72
N LYS A 289 -18.26 21.60 -9.61
CA LYS A 289 -18.89 20.60 -10.49
C LYS A 289 -18.88 19.19 -9.92
N ARG A 290 -18.02 18.90 -8.95
CA ARG A 290 -17.84 17.55 -8.37
C ARG A 290 -18.23 17.49 -6.90
N THR A 291 -19.40 18.01 -6.58
CA THR A 291 -19.94 18.12 -5.20
C THR A 291 -20.30 16.78 -4.56
N THR A 292 -20.35 15.70 -5.34
CA THR A 292 -20.70 14.36 -4.83
C THR A 292 -19.50 13.59 -4.29
N ILE A 293 -18.27 14.08 -4.44
CA ILE A 293 -17.05 13.43 -3.93
C ILE A 293 -16.29 14.34 -2.98
N PRO A 294 -15.56 13.78 -2.01
CA PRO A 294 -14.63 14.55 -1.21
C PRO A 294 -13.38 14.90 -2.03
N ILE A 295 -12.91 16.13 -1.89
CA ILE A 295 -11.64 16.60 -2.47
C ILE A 295 -10.85 17.29 -1.36
N THR A 296 -9.65 16.78 -1.05
CA THR A 296 -8.80 17.41 -0.04
C THR A 296 -7.92 18.48 -0.68
N ALA A 297 -8.05 19.74 -0.28
CA ALA A 297 -7.37 20.86 -0.91
C ALA A 297 -6.48 21.59 0.11
N SER A 298 -5.23 21.83 -0.26
CA SER A 298 -4.27 22.56 0.58
C SER A 298 -3.96 23.96 0.06
N LEU A 299 -3.20 24.73 0.85
CA LEU A 299 -2.60 26.00 0.45
C LEU A 299 -1.15 26.08 0.94
N ILE A 300 -0.34 26.84 0.20
CA ILE A 300 0.95 27.35 0.65
C ILE A 300 0.66 28.64 1.45
N THR A 301 0.84 28.60 2.76
CA THR A 301 0.36 29.71 3.62
C THR A 301 1.24 30.94 3.59
N GLY A 302 2.46 30.86 3.05
CA GLY A 302 3.34 32.02 2.86
C GLY A 302 2.79 33.05 1.89
N TYR A 303 1.88 32.66 0.99
CA TYR A 303 1.12 33.63 0.19
C TYR A 303 0.33 34.61 1.05
N PHE A 304 -0.06 34.23 2.27
CA PHE A 304 -0.83 35.11 3.16
C PHE A 304 0.02 36.26 3.67
N ASP A 305 1.35 36.16 3.63
CA ASP A 305 2.27 37.17 4.14
C ASP A 305 2.83 38.11 3.07
N LEU A 306 2.73 37.72 1.80
CA LEU A 306 3.22 38.49 0.66
C LEU A 306 2.23 39.58 0.23
N ALA A 307 2.69 40.83 0.17
CA ALA A 307 1.85 41.99 -0.10
C ALA A 307 1.09 41.91 -1.45
N GLU A 308 1.69 41.30 -2.46
CA GLU A 308 1.09 41.09 -3.78
C GLU A 308 -0.14 40.17 -3.76
N PHE A 309 -0.22 39.24 -2.80
CA PHE A 309 -1.34 38.31 -2.67
C PHE A 309 -2.32 38.68 -1.54
N LYS A 310 -2.00 39.68 -0.72
CA LYS A 310 -2.90 40.28 0.30
C LYS A 310 -3.96 41.19 -0.34
N ASN A 311 -4.85 40.62 -1.13
CA ASN A 311 -5.94 41.35 -1.78
C ASN A 311 -7.28 40.60 -1.67
N GLU A 312 -8.38 41.36 -1.82
CA GLU A 312 -9.75 40.84 -1.65
C GLU A 312 -10.07 39.68 -2.59
N ARG A 313 -9.53 39.68 -3.82
CA ARG A 313 -9.77 38.62 -4.81
C ARG A 313 -9.21 37.28 -4.35
N VAL A 314 -7.98 37.27 -3.81
CA VAL A 314 -7.33 36.05 -3.31
C VAL A 314 -8.01 35.57 -2.02
N ALA A 315 -8.32 36.48 -1.09
CA ALA A 315 -9.06 36.12 0.13
C ALA A 315 -10.42 35.48 -0.19
N LYS A 316 -11.18 36.09 -1.11
CA LYS A 316 -12.46 35.56 -1.59
C LYS A 316 -12.32 34.17 -2.24
N LEU A 317 -11.26 33.94 -3.01
CA LEU A 317 -11.00 32.62 -3.59
C LEU A 317 -10.81 31.55 -2.51
N TYR A 318 -10.04 31.83 -1.47
CA TYR A 318 -9.82 30.89 -0.37
C TYR A 318 -11.12 30.62 0.41
N ASP A 319 -11.88 31.66 0.72
CA ASP A 319 -13.19 31.53 1.38
C ASP A 319 -14.17 30.71 0.54
N GLU A 320 -14.24 30.95 -0.78
CA GLU A 320 -15.10 30.18 -1.67
C GLU A 320 -14.68 28.70 -1.76
N ILE A 321 -13.39 28.38 -1.75
CA ILE A 321 -12.92 26.99 -1.76
C ILE A 321 -13.31 26.29 -0.45
N PHE A 322 -12.99 26.88 0.70
CA PHE A 322 -13.15 26.20 2.00
C PHE A 322 -14.56 26.29 2.59
N SER A 323 -15.44 27.12 2.01
CA SER A 323 -16.89 27.10 2.29
C SER A 323 -17.63 25.95 1.60
N LEU A 324 -17.02 25.30 0.61
CA LEU A 324 -17.59 24.10 0.01
C LEU A 324 -17.55 22.95 1.03
N PRO A 325 -18.70 22.29 1.31
CA PRO A 325 -18.76 21.24 2.32
C PRO A 325 -17.82 20.09 1.96
N HIS A 326 -17.89 19.58 0.73
CA HIS A 326 -17.12 18.43 0.23
C HIS A 326 -15.61 18.68 0.06
N VAL A 327 -15.13 19.89 0.34
CA VAL A 327 -13.70 20.20 0.33
C VAL A 327 -13.12 20.03 1.73
N GLU A 328 -12.18 19.11 1.89
CA GLU A 328 -11.44 18.93 3.13
C GLU A 328 -10.19 19.83 3.14
N PRO A 329 -9.96 20.66 4.18
CA PRO A 329 -8.77 21.49 4.27
C PRO A 329 -7.50 20.69 4.61
N ALA A 330 -6.40 21.06 3.97
CA ALA A 330 -5.05 20.56 4.23
C ALA A 330 -4.02 21.72 4.26
N ALA A 331 -2.82 21.44 4.76
CA ALA A 331 -1.69 22.38 4.72
C ALA A 331 -0.60 21.87 3.76
N HIS A 332 0.09 22.77 3.06
CA HIS A 332 1.13 22.45 2.09
C HIS A 332 2.34 23.38 2.23
N GLY A 333 2.87 23.44 3.46
CA GLY A 333 4.02 24.27 3.77
C GLY A 333 3.71 25.76 3.91
N TYR A 334 4.70 26.49 4.41
CA TYR A 334 4.68 27.95 4.50
C TYR A 334 5.36 28.57 3.27
N ALA A 335 6.64 28.28 3.02
CA ALA A 335 7.38 28.81 1.87
C ALA A 335 7.66 27.76 0.78
N HIS A 336 7.02 26.59 0.90
CA HIS A 336 7.12 25.47 -0.03
C HIS A 336 8.57 25.01 -0.26
N PRO A 337 9.14 24.21 0.67
CA PRO A 337 10.44 23.58 0.47
C PRO A 337 10.43 22.70 -0.77
N LEU A 338 11.29 23.02 -1.76
CA LEU A 338 11.56 22.19 -2.93
C LEU A 338 12.45 21.01 -2.57
N LYS A 339 13.40 21.24 -1.65
CA LYS A 339 14.29 20.22 -1.11
C LYS A 339 14.41 20.39 0.39
N TRP A 340 13.83 19.45 1.14
CA TRP A 340 13.73 19.55 2.59
C TRP A 340 15.10 19.53 3.27
N GLU A 341 16.00 18.64 2.85
CA GLU A 341 17.34 18.52 3.48
C GLU A 341 18.22 19.75 3.24
N GLU A 342 18.11 20.36 2.07
CA GLU A 342 18.90 21.55 1.70
C GLU A 342 18.25 22.84 2.22
N GLY A 343 17.00 22.80 2.68
CA GLY A 343 16.20 23.98 3.03
C GLY A 343 15.96 24.91 1.84
N THR A 344 15.93 24.36 0.61
CA THR A 344 15.69 25.15 -0.60
C THR A 344 14.21 25.46 -0.72
N LEU A 345 13.84 26.73 -0.78
CA LEU A 345 12.45 27.21 -0.81
C LEU A 345 12.02 27.63 -2.22
N ALA A 346 10.77 27.35 -2.58
CA ALA A 346 10.16 27.87 -3.81
C ALA A 346 9.74 29.35 -3.65
N LEU A 347 9.12 29.69 -2.53
CA LEU A 347 8.59 31.02 -2.28
C LEU A 347 9.64 31.92 -1.60
N LYS A 348 9.90 33.08 -2.20
CA LYS A 348 10.82 34.10 -1.65
C LYS A 348 10.08 35.02 -0.70
N ILE A 349 10.06 34.69 0.59
CA ILE A 349 9.44 35.50 1.63
C ILE A 349 10.50 36.42 2.27
N PRO A 350 10.32 37.75 2.27
CA PRO A 350 11.30 38.68 2.84
C PRO A 350 11.65 38.37 4.30
N GLY A 351 12.94 38.21 4.58
CA GLY A 351 13.45 37.95 5.94
C GLY A 351 13.27 36.51 6.44
N TYR A 352 12.57 35.64 5.71
CA TYR A 352 12.39 34.25 6.09
C TYR A 352 13.57 33.37 5.66
N ARG A 353 13.90 32.40 6.51
CA ARG A 353 14.82 31.30 6.22
C ARG A 353 14.13 30.01 6.60
N PHE A 354 14.43 28.93 5.89
CA PHE A 354 13.82 27.62 6.11
C PHE A 354 13.83 27.23 7.59
N SER A 355 12.67 26.84 8.09
CA SER A 355 12.45 26.30 9.43
C SER A 355 11.36 25.23 9.34
N ALA A 356 11.72 23.96 9.61
CA ALA A 356 10.74 22.86 9.61
C ALA A 356 9.52 23.17 10.50
N GLU A 357 9.73 23.83 11.64
CA GLU A 357 8.65 24.22 12.55
C GLU A 357 7.70 25.24 11.91
N LYS A 358 8.23 26.26 11.22
CA LYS A 358 7.39 27.26 10.54
C LYS A 358 6.72 26.67 9.30
N GLU A 359 7.43 25.83 8.55
CA GLU A 359 6.88 25.13 7.39
C GLU A 359 5.73 24.20 7.78
N ILE A 360 5.82 23.52 8.91
CA ILE A 360 4.85 22.50 9.31
C ILE A 360 3.82 23.08 10.29
N ARG A 361 4.22 23.33 11.54
CA ARG A 361 3.29 23.83 12.56
C ARG A 361 2.75 25.20 12.20
N GLY A 362 3.63 26.11 11.77
CA GLY A 362 3.24 27.46 11.41
C GLY A 362 2.26 27.51 10.24
N SER A 363 2.41 26.64 9.22
CA SER A 363 1.45 26.60 8.11
C SER A 363 0.11 25.99 8.52
N VAL A 364 0.12 24.95 9.36
CA VAL A 364 -1.10 24.37 9.94
C VAL A 364 -1.85 25.39 10.79
N GLU A 365 -1.13 26.16 11.61
CA GLU A 365 -1.70 27.24 12.43
C GLU A 365 -2.34 28.33 11.57
N MET A 366 -1.68 28.76 10.50
CA MET A 366 -2.24 29.75 9.56
C MET A 366 -3.47 29.19 8.82
N MET A 367 -3.47 27.91 8.46
CA MET A 367 -4.66 27.28 7.85
C MET A 367 -5.86 27.24 8.81
N ASN A 368 -5.65 27.18 10.13
CA ASN A 368 -6.75 27.20 11.11
C ASN A 368 -7.55 28.50 11.07
N GLU A 369 -6.97 29.61 10.59
CA GLU A 369 -7.69 30.88 10.41
C GLU A 369 -8.77 30.80 9.33
N LEU A 370 -8.61 29.91 8.34
CA LEU A 370 -9.59 29.63 7.30
C LEU A 370 -10.49 28.46 7.68
N ARG A 371 -9.90 27.26 7.82
CA ARG A 371 -10.59 26.03 8.21
C ARG A 371 -9.56 25.02 8.72
N LYS A 372 -9.81 24.44 9.89
CA LYS A 372 -8.88 23.50 10.55
C LYS A 372 -8.45 22.36 9.62
N PRO A 373 -7.16 22.27 9.21
CA PRO A 373 -6.70 21.22 8.32
C PRO A 373 -6.65 19.86 9.04
N LYS A 374 -6.85 18.78 8.27
CA LYS A 374 -6.78 17.40 8.76
C LYS A 374 -5.58 16.62 8.21
N LEU A 375 -4.90 17.20 7.23
CA LEU A 375 -3.85 16.57 6.46
C LEU A 375 -2.73 17.57 6.18
N PHE A 376 -1.49 17.12 6.32
CA PHE A 376 -0.31 17.80 5.80
C PHE A 376 0.13 17.12 4.51
N GLN A 377 0.20 17.89 3.42
CA GLN A 377 0.68 17.44 2.12
C GLN A 377 2.13 17.88 1.96
N TRP A 378 3.07 16.94 1.86
CA TRP A 378 4.49 17.27 1.74
C TRP A 378 4.80 17.96 0.41
N THR A 379 5.62 19.01 0.48
CA THR A 379 6.03 19.84 -0.66
C THR A 379 7.30 19.29 -1.31
N GLY A 380 7.54 19.67 -2.55
CA GLY A 380 8.81 19.45 -3.24
C GLY A 380 9.20 17.98 -3.34
N ASP A 381 10.49 17.68 -3.13
CA ASP A 381 11.02 16.32 -3.23
C ASP A 381 10.47 15.33 -2.18
N SER A 382 9.76 15.83 -1.16
CA SER A 382 9.22 15.04 -0.06
C SER A 382 10.26 14.10 0.57
N ARG A 383 11.54 14.50 0.60
CA ARG A 383 12.64 13.72 1.19
C ARG A 383 12.86 14.15 2.64
N LEU A 384 12.08 13.55 3.52
CA LEU A 384 11.97 13.96 4.93
C LEU A 384 12.99 13.28 5.84
N SER A 385 13.13 13.80 7.05
CA SER A 385 13.76 13.16 8.19
C SER A 385 12.71 12.81 9.25
N GLU A 386 13.15 12.09 10.29
CA GLU A 386 12.32 11.78 11.46
C GLU A 386 11.85 13.06 12.17
N THR A 387 12.62 14.14 12.11
CA THR A 387 12.28 15.42 12.73
C THR A 387 11.02 16.04 12.12
N GLU A 388 10.93 16.16 10.79
CA GLU A 388 9.74 16.75 10.14
C GLU A 388 8.48 15.94 10.45
N LEU A 389 8.56 14.61 10.35
CA LEU A 389 7.42 13.73 10.63
C LEU A 389 7.00 13.81 12.10
N SER A 390 7.94 13.98 13.03
CA SER A 390 7.63 14.15 14.45
C SER A 390 6.81 15.42 14.73
N ILE A 391 7.07 16.52 14.00
CA ILE A 391 6.34 17.79 14.15
C ILE A 391 4.89 17.60 13.70
N VAL A 392 4.66 16.97 12.54
CA VAL A 392 3.30 16.69 12.05
C VAL A 392 2.54 15.78 13.03
N ASN A 393 3.21 14.75 13.54
CA ASN A 393 2.60 13.83 14.50
C ASN A 393 2.15 14.55 15.80
N GLN A 394 2.93 15.50 16.30
CA GLN A 394 2.56 16.30 17.48
C GLN A 394 1.33 17.19 17.26
N LEU A 395 0.98 17.50 16.01
CA LEU A 395 -0.22 18.25 15.64
C LEU A 395 -1.48 17.39 15.59
N ASN A 396 -1.32 16.05 15.69
CA ASN A 396 -2.41 15.09 15.55
C ASN A 396 -3.19 15.25 14.23
N ILE A 397 -2.45 15.48 13.14
CA ILE A 397 -2.98 15.49 11.77
C ILE A 397 -2.30 14.40 10.94
N GLN A 398 -2.97 13.93 9.90
CA GLN A 398 -2.40 12.94 8.99
C GLN A 398 -1.39 13.59 8.05
N ASN A 399 -0.57 12.78 7.36
CA ASN A 399 0.36 13.28 6.35
C ASN A 399 0.29 12.44 5.07
N ILE A 400 0.57 13.05 3.91
CA ILE A 400 0.68 12.35 2.62
C ILE A 400 1.64 13.10 1.67
N ASN A 401 2.10 12.41 0.63
CA ASN A 401 2.93 12.83 -0.52
C ASN A 401 4.30 12.13 -0.55
N GLY A 402 4.88 12.11 -1.75
CA GLY A 402 6.06 11.31 -2.08
C GLY A 402 5.72 9.96 -2.69
N GLY A 403 6.77 9.25 -3.11
CA GLY A 403 6.70 7.91 -3.70
C GLY A 403 6.36 7.89 -5.19
N GLU A 404 5.31 8.59 -5.60
CA GLU A 404 4.88 8.80 -7.00
C GLU A 404 4.83 7.50 -7.85
N PRO A 405 4.05 6.48 -7.46
CA PRO A 405 3.97 5.20 -8.19
C PRO A 405 3.42 5.41 -9.58
N ARG A 406 4.09 4.87 -10.60
CA ARG A 406 3.65 5.00 -12.00
C ARG A 406 3.67 3.66 -12.71
N PHE A 407 2.55 3.29 -13.33
CA PHE A 407 2.48 2.06 -14.14
C PHE A 407 1.66 2.29 -15.41
N ASP A 408 2.31 2.77 -16.46
CA ASP A 408 1.71 3.05 -17.77
C ASP A 408 2.62 2.55 -18.91
N LYS A 409 2.33 2.89 -20.17
CA LYS A 409 3.16 2.44 -21.31
C LYS A 409 4.65 2.81 -21.20
N ARG A 410 4.97 3.94 -20.54
CA ARG A 410 6.36 4.39 -20.39
C ARG A 410 7.04 3.64 -19.24
N PHE A 411 6.34 3.52 -18.12
CA PHE A 411 6.75 2.81 -16.91
C PHE A 411 5.97 1.48 -16.81
N ASP A 412 6.25 0.56 -17.71
CA ASP A 412 5.42 -0.62 -18.03
C ASP A 412 5.75 -1.82 -17.13
N SER A 413 5.76 -1.62 -15.82
CA SER A 413 6.18 -2.64 -14.87
C SER A 413 5.73 -2.37 -13.43
N TYR A 414 5.43 -3.44 -12.69
CA TYR A 414 5.25 -3.41 -11.25
C TYR A 414 6.50 -2.91 -10.49
N ALA A 415 7.68 -2.96 -11.10
CA ALA A 415 8.92 -2.50 -10.50
C ALA A 415 8.99 -0.97 -10.30
N PHE A 416 8.08 -0.21 -10.92
CA PHE A 416 7.93 1.24 -10.74
C PHE A 416 6.89 1.62 -9.68
N LEU A 417 6.23 0.63 -9.06
CA LEU A 417 5.36 0.87 -7.92
C LEU A 417 6.16 0.94 -6.62
N ILE A 418 5.67 1.78 -5.71
CA ILE A 418 6.30 2.09 -4.42
C ILE A 418 5.42 1.60 -3.26
N PRO A 419 5.97 1.41 -2.05
CA PRO A 419 5.23 0.86 -0.89
C PRO A 419 4.14 1.80 -0.35
N ILE A 420 3.47 1.40 0.73
CA ILE A 420 2.40 2.21 1.36
C ILE A 420 2.98 3.51 1.96
N ALA A 421 4.17 3.42 2.55
CA ALA A 421 4.83 4.53 3.21
C ALA A 421 6.35 4.38 3.19
N ALA A 422 7.05 5.47 3.51
CA ALA A 422 8.43 5.40 4.01
C ALA A 422 8.46 5.50 5.53
N THR A 423 9.22 4.60 6.17
CA THR A 423 9.42 4.59 7.61
C THR A 423 10.68 5.36 8.00
N HIS A 424 10.53 6.35 8.87
CA HIS A 424 11.61 7.16 9.43
C HIS A 424 11.52 7.11 10.96
N GLY A 425 12.35 6.26 11.58
CA GLY A 425 12.28 6.01 13.01
C GLY A 425 10.91 5.42 13.39
N LEU A 426 10.15 6.14 14.21
CA LEU A 426 8.81 5.73 14.66
C LEU A 426 7.67 6.23 13.76
N PHE A 427 7.97 7.08 12.78
CA PHE A 427 6.95 7.74 11.98
C PHE A 427 6.91 7.21 10.54
N HIS A 428 5.74 7.33 9.92
CA HIS A 428 5.53 6.96 8.54
C HIS A 428 5.15 8.18 7.71
N GLN A 429 5.86 8.36 6.61
CA GLN A 429 5.44 9.23 5.53
C GLN A 429 4.52 8.43 4.62
N ILE A 430 3.20 8.67 4.67
CA ILE A 430 2.27 7.96 3.81
C ILE A 430 2.45 8.44 2.37
N TYR A 431 2.64 7.50 1.45
CA TYR A 431 2.85 7.85 0.06
C TYR A 431 1.54 8.01 -0.71
N THR A 432 1.65 8.76 -1.80
CA THR A 432 0.58 8.84 -2.80
C THR A 432 0.34 7.47 -3.43
N ALA A 433 -0.88 7.22 -3.88
CA ALA A 433 -1.22 5.96 -4.55
C ALA A 433 -1.13 6.04 -6.09
N ALA A 434 -0.92 7.24 -6.63
CA ALA A 434 -0.63 7.52 -8.03
C ALA A 434 0.17 8.84 -8.13
N PRO A 435 0.85 9.13 -9.24
CA PRO A 435 1.64 10.34 -9.38
C PRO A 435 0.76 11.54 -9.76
N ASN A 436 1.25 12.74 -9.49
CA ASN A 436 0.63 13.98 -9.94
C ASN A 436 0.90 14.29 -11.43
N GLU A 437 0.27 15.35 -11.94
CA GLU A 437 0.43 15.83 -13.32
C GLU A 437 1.85 16.30 -13.65
N ASN A 438 2.62 16.74 -12.65
CA ASN A 438 4.00 17.20 -12.82
C ASN A 438 4.88 16.11 -13.46
N ASN A 439 4.64 14.85 -13.07
CA ASN A 439 5.35 13.67 -13.58
C ASN A 439 5.05 13.36 -15.06
N TYR A 440 4.00 13.93 -15.62
CA TYR A 440 3.58 13.71 -17.01
C TYR A 440 3.91 14.90 -17.93
N THR A 441 4.38 16.02 -17.36
CA THR A 441 4.50 17.31 -18.04
C THR A 441 5.93 17.87 -18.09
N ASP A 442 6.94 17.01 -17.87
CA ASP A 442 8.36 17.41 -17.79
C ASP A 442 8.60 18.57 -16.81
N LEU A 443 8.07 18.43 -15.58
CA LEU A 443 8.09 19.48 -14.58
C LEU A 443 7.34 20.75 -15.02
N TRP A 444 6.12 20.58 -15.55
CA TRP A 444 5.24 21.64 -16.06
C TRP A 444 5.81 22.45 -17.25
N LYS A 445 6.71 21.87 -18.04
CA LYS A 445 7.33 22.53 -19.21
C LYS A 445 6.66 22.20 -20.54
N ASP A 446 6.10 21.01 -20.67
CA ASP A 446 5.52 20.52 -21.92
C ASP A 446 4.42 19.48 -21.65
N ARG A 447 3.76 18.98 -22.70
CA ARG A 447 2.79 17.88 -22.68
C ARG A 447 1.71 18.08 -21.61
N PHE A 448 1.15 19.28 -21.51
CA PHE A 448 0.12 19.62 -20.52
C PHE A 448 -1.12 18.69 -20.52
N PHE A 449 -1.34 17.92 -21.58
CA PHE A 449 -2.38 16.87 -21.65
C PHE A 449 -2.00 15.54 -20.97
N GLY A 450 -0.71 15.35 -20.63
CA GLY A 450 -0.11 14.05 -20.32
C GLY A 450 -0.68 13.37 -19.07
N TYR A 451 -1.31 14.12 -18.17
CA TYR A 451 -1.90 13.55 -16.96
C TYR A 451 -2.98 12.49 -17.25
N GLN A 452 -3.61 12.51 -18.43
CA GLN A 452 -4.53 11.44 -18.87
C GLN A 452 -3.90 10.03 -18.79
N GLU A 453 -2.57 9.91 -18.95
CA GLU A 453 -1.88 8.62 -18.88
C GLU A 453 -1.96 7.95 -17.50
N VAL A 454 -2.32 8.69 -16.43
CA VAL A 454 -2.54 8.12 -15.09
C VAL A 454 -3.67 7.09 -15.06
N ILE A 455 -4.60 7.16 -16.01
CA ILE A 455 -5.68 6.17 -16.18
C ILE A 455 -5.11 4.76 -16.36
N GLU A 456 -4.01 4.61 -17.10
CA GLU A 456 -3.35 3.31 -17.27
C GLU A 456 -2.75 2.83 -15.95
N THR A 457 -2.23 3.73 -15.11
CA THR A 457 -1.79 3.38 -13.75
C THR A 457 -2.96 2.87 -12.92
N PHE A 458 -4.14 3.47 -13.02
CA PHE A 458 -5.33 2.95 -12.31
C PHE A 458 -5.72 1.55 -12.79
N GLN A 459 -5.60 1.27 -14.09
CA GLN A 459 -5.93 -0.03 -14.68
C GLN A 459 -4.92 -1.11 -14.28
N ASN A 460 -3.63 -0.84 -14.45
CA ASN A 460 -2.55 -1.80 -14.20
C ASN A 460 -2.35 -2.11 -12.70
N THR A 461 -2.80 -1.21 -11.83
CA THR A 461 -2.83 -1.43 -10.37
C THR A 461 -4.15 -2.00 -9.85
N GLU A 462 -5.14 -2.25 -10.73
CA GLU A 462 -6.38 -2.99 -10.41
C GLU A 462 -6.30 -4.46 -10.83
N SER A 463 -5.73 -4.74 -12.01
CA SER A 463 -5.78 -6.06 -12.62
C SER A 463 -4.46 -6.38 -13.31
N PRO A 464 -3.97 -7.63 -13.27
CA PRO A 464 -4.56 -8.81 -12.59
C PRO A 464 -4.40 -8.82 -11.06
N ILE A 465 -3.68 -7.87 -10.48
CA ILE A 465 -3.46 -7.77 -9.03
C ILE A 465 -3.76 -6.35 -8.58
N ARG A 466 -4.75 -6.19 -7.68
CA ARG A 466 -5.02 -4.91 -7.03
C ARG A 466 -3.89 -4.56 -6.05
N LEU A 467 -3.09 -3.55 -6.37
CA LEU A 467 -1.98 -3.07 -5.54
C LEU A 467 -2.20 -1.65 -4.99
N LYS A 468 -3.04 -0.84 -5.64
CA LYS A 468 -3.25 0.55 -5.25
C LYS A 468 -4.73 0.94 -5.32
N PRO A 469 -5.21 1.83 -4.43
CA PRO A 469 -6.47 2.53 -4.62
C PRO A 469 -6.40 3.49 -5.82
N ILE A 470 -7.51 4.13 -6.17
CA ILE A 470 -7.51 5.23 -7.14
C ILE A 470 -7.19 6.53 -6.39
N ASN A 471 -6.14 7.23 -6.82
CA ASN A 471 -5.78 8.54 -6.29
C ASN A 471 -5.65 9.55 -7.42
N ILE A 472 -6.49 10.58 -7.40
CA ILE A 472 -6.33 11.75 -8.26
C ILE A 472 -5.54 12.80 -7.45
N TYR A 473 -4.29 12.99 -7.81
CA TYR A 473 -3.36 13.92 -7.18
C TYR A 473 -2.93 14.96 -8.22
N TYR A 474 -3.12 16.25 -7.95
CA TYR A 474 -2.71 17.35 -8.84
C TYR A 474 -2.49 18.66 -8.08
N HIS A 475 -2.19 19.75 -8.78
CA HIS A 475 -1.96 21.09 -8.23
C HIS A 475 -2.90 22.11 -8.87
N TYR A 476 -3.06 23.29 -8.26
CA TYR A 476 -3.95 24.31 -8.83
C TYR A 476 -3.51 24.83 -10.20
N TYR A 477 -2.22 24.80 -10.53
CA TYR A 477 -1.74 25.17 -11.87
C TYR A 477 -2.32 24.29 -12.98
N SER A 478 -2.94 23.15 -12.68
CA SER A 478 -3.75 22.40 -13.66
C SER A 478 -4.86 23.27 -14.31
N GLY A 479 -5.32 24.33 -13.65
CA GLY A 479 -6.24 25.32 -14.19
C GLY A 479 -5.59 26.39 -15.09
N GLU A 480 -4.27 26.39 -15.25
CA GLU A 480 -3.54 27.39 -16.03
C GLU A 480 -3.68 27.15 -17.54
N LYS A 481 -3.69 25.88 -17.96
CA LYS A 481 -3.67 25.46 -19.36
C LYS A 481 -4.92 24.66 -19.69
N LEU A 482 -5.57 24.97 -20.82
CA LEU A 482 -6.78 24.26 -21.26
C LEU A 482 -6.56 22.75 -21.41
N ALA A 483 -5.40 22.35 -21.94
CA ALA A 483 -5.05 20.95 -22.12
C ALA A 483 -4.92 20.19 -20.78
N ALA A 484 -4.34 20.83 -19.75
CA ALA A 484 -4.21 20.24 -18.43
C ALA A 484 -5.56 20.14 -17.71
N LEU A 485 -6.37 21.19 -17.77
CA LEU A 485 -7.73 21.15 -17.23
C LEU A 485 -8.55 20.03 -17.88
N LYS A 486 -8.47 19.88 -19.21
CA LYS A 486 -9.20 18.83 -19.91
C LYS A 486 -8.69 17.44 -19.54
N ALA A 487 -7.37 17.26 -19.43
CA ALA A 487 -6.78 16.02 -18.95
C ALA A 487 -7.28 15.65 -17.55
N LEU A 488 -7.28 16.60 -16.61
CA LEU A 488 -7.78 16.41 -15.26
C LEU A 488 -9.28 16.04 -15.25
N GLN A 489 -10.09 16.70 -16.07
CA GLN A 489 -11.52 16.36 -16.21
C GLN A 489 -11.70 14.92 -16.70
N ASP A 490 -10.96 14.49 -17.71
CA ASP A 490 -11.05 13.13 -18.25
C ASP A 490 -10.60 12.07 -17.22
N VAL A 491 -9.59 12.38 -16.39
CA VAL A 491 -9.15 11.52 -15.28
C VAL A 491 -10.23 11.38 -14.23
N TYR A 492 -10.88 12.47 -13.83
CA TYR A 492 -12.04 12.41 -12.93
C TYR A 492 -13.20 11.63 -13.54
N ASP A 493 -13.55 11.88 -14.79
CA ASP A 493 -14.68 11.24 -15.46
C ASP A 493 -14.44 9.73 -15.57
N TYR A 494 -13.21 9.31 -15.86
CA TYR A 494 -12.82 7.90 -15.77
C TYR A 494 -13.00 7.34 -14.36
N ALA A 495 -12.41 7.97 -13.33
CA ALA A 495 -12.47 7.45 -11.96
C ALA A 495 -13.90 7.33 -11.43
N LEU A 496 -14.75 8.31 -11.72
CA LEU A 496 -16.16 8.35 -11.29
C LEU A 496 -17.06 7.40 -12.10
N SER A 497 -16.61 6.90 -13.25
CA SER A 497 -17.32 5.83 -13.95
C SER A 497 -17.18 4.46 -13.28
N GLN A 498 -16.19 4.30 -12.39
CA GLN A 498 -15.90 3.05 -11.70
C GLN A 498 -16.77 2.88 -10.44
N GLU A 499 -16.92 1.65 -9.97
CA GLU A 499 -17.51 1.40 -8.65
C GLU A 499 -16.46 1.66 -7.56
N ILE A 500 -16.57 2.81 -6.91
CA ILE A 500 -15.59 3.33 -5.96
C ILE A 500 -16.16 3.48 -4.54
N PHE A 501 -15.28 3.31 -3.55
CA PHE A 501 -15.49 3.76 -2.18
C PHE A 501 -14.75 5.08 -2.02
N ALA A 502 -15.46 6.19 -2.20
CA ALA A 502 -14.86 7.53 -2.09
C ALA A 502 -14.69 7.95 -0.62
N MET A 503 -13.53 8.52 -0.28
CA MET A 503 -13.20 9.05 1.04
C MET A 503 -12.23 10.24 0.91
N THR A 504 -12.07 11.03 1.99
CA THR A 504 -11.10 12.12 1.96
C THR A 504 -9.67 11.58 1.96
N ALA A 505 -8.69 12.39 1.54
CA ALA A 505 -7.29 11.96 1.57
C ALA A 505 -6.79 11.76 3.00
N SER A 506 -7.30 12.50 3.99
CA SER A 506 -6.97 12.26 5.40
C SER A 506 -7.52 10.93 5.94
N GLU A 507 -8.74 10.53 5.51
CA GLU A 507 -9.30 9.23 5.87
C GLU A 507 -8.48 8.07 5.28
N TYR A 508 -8.02 8.21 4.04
CA TYR A 508 -7.10 7.22 3.45
C TYR A 508 -5.75 7.19 4.15
N ALA A 509 -5.14 8.35 4.42
CA ALA A 509 -3.84 8.42 5.09
C ALA A 509 -3.89 7.77 6.49
N GLN A 510 -4.97 7.99 7.25
CA GLN A 510 -5.20 7.30 8.52
C GLN A 510 -5.31 5.78 8.33
N LEU A 511 -6.13 5.33 7.37
CA LEU A 511 -6.29 3.90 7.06
C LEU A 511 -4.96 3.24 6.67
N ALA A 512 -4.15 3.93 5.86
CA ALA A 512 -2.83 3.47 5.46
C ALA A 512 -1.84 3.42 6.64
N GLN A 513 -1.90 4.39 7.55
CA GLN A 513 -1.08 4.40 8.76
C GLN A 513 -1.40 3.19 9.67
N GLU A 514 -2.67 2.80 9.76
CA GLU A 514 -3.12 1.66 10.56
C GLU A 514 -2.61 0.31 10.03
N PHE A 515 -2.13 0.23 8.77
CA PHE A 515 -1.50 -0.98 8.24
C PHE A 515 -0.34 -1.48 9.12
N PHE A 516 0.43 -0.54 9.67
CA PHE A 516 1.63 -0.77 10.47
C PHE A 516 1.31 -1.13 11.94
N ASP A 517 0.06 -0.98 12.36
CA ASP A 517 -0.42 -1.35 13.70
C ASP A 517 -1.75 -2.13 13.59
N PHE A 518 -1.68 -3.30 12.95
CA PHE A 518 -2.84 -4.16 12.73
C PHE A 518 -2.52 -5.60 13.17
N PRO A 519 -2.67 -5.89 14.48
CA PRO A 519 -2.31 -7.18 15.06
C PRO A 519 -3.31 -8.26 14.64
N ILE A 520 -2.77 -9.41 14.22
CA ILE A 520 -3.55 -10.60 13.90
C ILE A 520 -3.07 -11.74 14.79
N GLU A 521 -4.00 -12.43 15.42
CA GLU A 521 -3.75 -13.64 16.19
C GLU A 521 -4.36 -14.85 15.48
N VAL A 522 -3.62 -15.95 15.44
CA VAL A 522 -4.16 -17.26 15.06
C VAL A 522 -4.85 -17.85 16.28
N ILE A 523 -6.11 -18.24 16.10
CA ILE A 523 -6.94 -18.91 17.11
C ILE A 523 -7.44 -20.25 16.55
N PRO A 524 -7.87 -21.21 17.38
CA PRO A 524 -8.25 -22.55 16.91
C PRO A 524 -9.37 -22.56 15.86
N SER A 525 -10.27 -21.57 15.92
CA SER A 525 -11.40 -21.43 14.99
C SER A 525 -11.08 -20.65 13.73
N GLY A 526 -9.95 -19.94 13.67
CA GLY A 526 -9.61 -19.02 12.58
C GLY A 526 -8.66 -17.92 13.04
N TYR A 527 -9.06 -16.66 12.86
CA TYR A 527 -8.21 -15.51 13.14
C TYR A 527 -8.92 -14.48 14.01
N ARG A 528 -8.16 -13.83 14.89
CA ARG A 528 -8.63 -12.71 15.71
C ARG A 528 -7.85 -11.45 15.38
N ILE A 529 -8.57 -10.34 15.28
CA ILE A 529 -8.03 -8.99 15.16
C ILE A 529 -8.55 -8.16 16.33
N ARG A 530 -7.69 -7.32 16.90
CA ARG A 530 -8.09 -6.28 17.87
C ARG A 530 -7.63 -4.93 17.33
N HIS A 531 -8.55 -4.18 16.76
CA HIS A 531 -8.25 -2.93 16.05
C HIS A 531 -9.43 -1.96 16.13
N GLU A 532 -9.19 -0.71 16.53
CA GLU A 532 -10.24 0.32 16.70
C GLU A 532 -10.31 1.33 15.54
N GLY A 533 -9.73 1.01 14.39
CA GLY A 533 -9.50 1.97 13.31
C GLY A 533 -10.43 1.88 12.09
N ARG A 534 -9.98 2.53 11.01
CA ARG A 534 -10.62 2.62 9.68
C ARG A 534 -10.20 1.50 8.72
N LEU A 535 -9.06 0.86 8.95
CA LEU A 535 -8.61 -0.32 8.24
C LEU A 535 -9.50 -1.51 8.65
N ARG A 536 -10.50 -1.78 7.81
CA ARG A 536 -11.57 -2.74 8.09
C ARG A 536 -11.73 -3.81 7.03
N THR A 537 -10.63 -4.12 6.34
CA THR A 537 -10.62 -5.16 5.32
C THR A 537 -9.49 -6.12 5.59
N VAL A 538 -9.82 -7.40 5.71
CA VAL A 538 -8.85 -8.51 5.78
C VAL A 538 -8.97 -9.34 4.53
N ARG A 539 -7.85 -9.57 3.84
CA ARG A 539 -7.77 -10.33 2.60
C ARG A 539 -7.13 -11.69 2.82
N PHE A 540 -7.67 -12.70 2.14
CA PHE A 540 -7.05 -14.01 1.96
C PHE A 540 -6.85 -14.27 0.48
N ASP A 541 -5.61 -14.56 0.09
CA ASP A 541 -5.30 -14.80 -1.30
C ASP A 541 -5.63 -16.22 -1.73
N ARG A 542 -6.19 -16.38 -2.93
CA ARG A 542 -6.54 -17.70 -3.50
C ARG A 542 -7.43 -18.54 -2.58
N GLU A 543 -8.21 -17.88 -1.72
CA GLU A 543 -9.14 -18.54 -0.80
C GLU A 543 -10.50 -18.67 -1.49
N SER A 544 -10.98 -19.91 -1.60
CA SER A 544 -12.27 -20.23 -2.20
C SER A 544 -13.38 -20.42 -1.17
N LYS A 545 -13.04 -20.54 0.12
CA LYS A 545 -14.00 -20.62 1.21
C LYS A 545 -14.70 -19.28 1.41
N ASN A 546 -15.86 -19.36 2.05
CA ASN A 546 -16.63 -18.22 2.49
C ASN A 546 -16.33 -17.92 3.97
N VAL A 547 -16.85 -16.79 4.45
CA VAL A 547 -16.85 -16.50 5.89
C VAL A 547 -18.09 -17.14 6.53
N ASP A 548 -17.87 -17.84 7.64
CA ASP A 548 -18.90 -18.36 8.53
C ASP A 548 -19.48 -17.19 9.34
N ILE A 549 -20.49 -16.51 8.80
CA ILE A 549 -21.09 -15.32 9.42
C ILE A 549 -21.70 -15.64 10.80
N ASP A 550 -22.17 -16.88 11.00
CA ASP A 550 -22.78 -17.32 12.25
C ASP A 550 -21.75 -17.50 13.38
N ARG A 551 -20.55 -17.99 13.04
CA ARG A 551 -19.47 -18.22 14.02
C ARG A 551 -18.43 -17.11 14.09
N SER A 552 -18.47 -16.17 13.16
CA SER A 552 -17.60 -14.98 13.17
C SER A 552 -18.16 -13.89 14.09
N HIS A 553 -17.28 -13.01 14.57
CA HIS A 553 -17.64 -11.85 15.39
C HIS A 553 -17.07 -10.59 14.75
N GLY A 554 -17.84 -9.49 14.74
CA GLY A 554 -17.40 -8.22 14.17
C GLY A 554 -17.26 -8.21 12.64
N VAL A 555 -17.86 -9.16 11.92
CA VAL A 555 -17.78 -9.25 10.46
C VAL A 555 -19.08 -8.79 9.82
N LEU A 556 -18.99 -7.79 8.93
CA LEU A 556 -20.13 -7.29 8.12
C LEU A 556 -20.46 -8.24 6.97
N GLY A 557 -19.45 -8.86 6.37
CA GLY A 557 -19.60 -9.76 5.23
C GLY A 557 -18.29 -9.95 4.46
N PHE A 558 -18.40 -10.35 3.20
CA PHE A 558 -17.22 -10.62 2.36
C PHE A 558 -17.57 -10.58 0.87
N VAL A 559 -16.53 -10.47 0.03
CA VAL A 559 -16.64 -10.70 -1.42
C VAL A 559 -15.44 -11.48 -1.94
N HIS A 560 -15.69 -12.31 -2.95
CA HIS A 560 -14.64 -12.90 -3.77
C HIS A 560 -14.36 -12.00 -4.97
N HIS A 561 -13.13 -11.48 -5.09
CA HIS A 561 -12.70 -10.63 -6.20
C HIS A 561 -11.32 -11.04 -6.70
N GLN A 562 -11.18 -11.27 -8.00
CA GLN A 562 -9.94 -11.73 -8.65
C GLN A 562 -9.30 -12.96 -7.98
N GLY A 563 -10.13 -13.89 -7.47
CA GLY A 563 -9.67 -15.11 -6.81
C GLY A 563 -9.23 -14.91 -5.35
N ASN A 564 -9.44 -13.74 -4.75
CA ASN A 564 -9.15 -13.47 -3.34
C ASN A 564 -10.45 -13.23 -2.57
N LEU A 565 -10.46 -13.63 -1.30
CA LEU A 565 -11.52 -13.35 -0.35
C LEU A 565 -11.21 -12.04 0.40
N TYR A 566 -12.09 -11.06 0.30
CA TYR A 566 -12.05 -9.81 1.07
C TYR A 566 -13.13 -9.85 2.14
N VAL A 567 -12.73 -9.85 3.41
CA VAL A 567 -13.61 -9.85 4.58
C VAL A 567 -13.76 -8.43 5.11
N HIS A 568 -15.00 -7.99 5.31
CA HIS A 568 -15.35 -6.63 5.74
C HIS A 568 -15.63 -6.64 7.24
N LEU A 569 -14.91 -5.82 8.00
CA LEU A 569 -15.03 -5.71 9.45
C LEU A 569 -15.98 -4.56 9.83
N ASP A 570 -16.70 -4.73 10.93
CA ASP A 570 -17.60 -3.70 11.45
C ASP A 570 -16.86 -2.61 12.25
N GLU A 571 -17.61 -1.71 12.90
CA GLU A 571 -17.05 -0.67 13.76
C GLU A 571 -16.61 -1.10 15.15
N GLY A 572 -16.73 -2.39 15.48
CA GLY A 572 -16.24 -2.96 16.72
C GLY A 572 -14.72 -2.98 16.80
N VAL A 573 -14.24 -3.39 17.98
CA VAL A 573 -12.82 -3.48 18.31
C VAL A 573 -12.28 -4.89 18.11
N LEU A 574 -13.11 -5.88 18.44
CA LEU A 574 -12.76 -7.29 18.39
C LEU A 574 -13.42 -7.90 17.16
N HIS A 575 -12.60 -8.53 16.33
CA HIS A 575 -13.07 -9.24 15.15
C HIS A 575 -12.54 -10.67 15.21
N GLU A 576 -13.41 -11.65 14.98
CA GLU A 576 -13.03 -13.06 14.85
C GLU A 576 -13.55 -13.57 13.51
N ILE A 577 -12.64 -14.03 12.65
CA ILE A 577 -12.94 -14.50 11.30
C ILE A 577 -12.83 -16.02 11.29
N VAL A 578 -13.95 -16.67 10.96
CA VAL A 578 -14.04 -18.12 10.78
C VAL A 578 -14.40 -18.39 9.32
N LEU A 579 -13.70 -19.33 8.68
CA LEU A 579 -13.95 -19.70 7.29
C LEU A 579 -14.74 -21.01 7.19
N ILE A 580 -15.65 -21.10 6.22
CA ILE A 580 -16.50 -22.28 5.95
C ILE A 580 -16.56 -22.54 4.43
N SER A 581 -16.77 -23.79 4.03
CA SER A 581 -16.91 -24.14 2.60
C SER A 581 -18.32 -23.93 2.05
N ASP A 582 -19.31 -23.84 2.94
CA ASP A 582 -20.73 -23.67 2.58
C ASP A 582 -21.09 -22.20 2.33
N ASN A 583 -22.28 -21.98 1.78
CA ASN A 583 -22.82 -20.62 1.65
C ASN A 583 -23.36 -20.12 3.00
N PRO A 584 -23.17 -18.83 3.34
CA PRO A 584 -23.73 -18.27 4.55
C PRO A 584 -25.27 -18.35 4.58
N SER A 585 -25.81 -18.72 5.74
CA SER A 585 -27.26 -18.79 6.02
C SER A 585 -27.87 -17.46 6.49
N ARG A 586 -27.05 -16.51 6.92
CA ARG A 586 -27.49 -15.19 7.39
C ARG A 586 -27.15 -14.09 6.41
N PRO A 587 -27.92 -12.99 6.41
CA PRO A 587 -27.60 -11.86 5.56
C PRO A 587 -26.25 -11.24 5.91
N PHE A 588 -25.52 -10.85 4.88
CA PHE A 588 -24.22 -10.20 5.01
C PHE A 588 -24.04 -9.14 3.93
N VAL A 589 -23.12 -8.19 4.18
CA VAL A 589 -22.70 -7.20 3.18
C VAL A 589 -21.75 -7.88 2.22
N GLU A 590 -22.20 -8.14 0.99
CA GLU A 590 -21.31 -8.63 -0.06
C GLU A 590 -20.43 -7.47 -0.55
N LYS A 591 -21.05 -6.34 -0.88
CA LYS A 591 -20.34 -5.15 -1.38
C LYS A 591 -21.08 -3.87 -1.00
N ALA A 592 -20.35 -2.80 -0.68
CA ALA A 592 -20.92 -1.46 -0.49
C ALA A 592 -19.96 -0.37 -0.95
N THR A 593 -20.50 0.75 -1.43
CA THR A 593 -19.72 1.95 -1.82
C THR A 593 -19.65 3.00 -0.70
N PHE A 594 -20.07 2.63 0.51
CA PHE A 594 -20.21 3.51 1.66
C PHE A 594 -19.92 2.79 2.98
N TRP A 595 -19.69 3.55 4.04
CA TRP A 595 -19.55 3.02 5.39
C TRP A 595 -20.88 2.42 5.85
N VAL A 596 -20.81 1.19 6.37
CA VAL A 596 -21.93 0.49 7.00
C VAL A 596 -21.64 0.45 8.49
N GLN A 597 -22.63 0.82 9.31
CA GLN A 597 -22.54 0.74 10.77
C GLN A 597 -23.78 0.09 11.35
N ASN A 598 -23.65 -0.49 12.54
CA ASN A 598 -24.73 -1.10 13.31
C ASN A 598 -25.54 -2.12 12.48
N PHE A 599 -24.86 -2.87 11.61
CA PHE A 599 -25.48 -3.85 10.74
C PHE A 599 -26.00 -5.02 11.58
N LYS A 600 -27.32 -5.24 11.54
CA LYS A 600 -27.96 -6.32 12.28
C LYS A 600 -29.23 -6.76 11.59
N GLY A 601 -29.56 -8.03 11.75
CA GLY A 601 -30.79 -8.58 11.21
C GLY A 601 -30.75 -10.06 10.91
N ASP A 602 -31.77 -10.47 10.20
CA ASP A 602 -31.97 -11.78 9.62
C ASP A 602 -32.66 -11.63 8.25
N GLN A 603 -33.07 -12.75 7.66
CA GLN A 603 -33.70 -12.78 6.36
C GLN A 603 -35.07 -12.08 6.29
N GLN A 604 -35.70 -11.78 7.44
CA GLN A 604 -36.97 -11.07 7.52
C GLN A 604 -36.75 -9.56 7.66
N LYS A 605 -35.74 -9.14 8.44
CA LYS A 605 -35.48 -7.72 8.69
C LYS A 605 -34.00 -7.42 8.89
N ILE A 606 -33.50 -6.42 8.17
CA ILE A 606 -32.14 -5.88 8.30
C ILE A 606 -32.19 -4.40 8.62
N VAL A 607 -31.31 -3.96 9.52
CA VAL A 607 -31.13 -2.56 9.89
C VAL A 607 -29.65 -2.22 9.91
N PHE A 608 -29.29 -1.08 9.35
CA PHE A 608 -27.94 -0.52 9.41
C PHE A 608 -27.96 1.00 9.23
N GLY A 609 -26.85 1.66 9.54
CA GLY A 609 -26.57 3.04 9.13
C GLY A 609 -25.68 3.04 7.88
N LYS A 610 -25.97 3.90 6.91
CA LYS A 610 -25.10 4.18 5.76
C LYS A 610 -24.53 5.59 5.81
N LYS A 611 -23.26 5.75 5.42
CA LYS A 611 -22.63 7.05 5.18
C LYS A 611 -21.59 6.93 4.07
N GLY A 612 -21.78 7.65 2.98
CA GLY A 612 -20.78 7.70 1.93
C GLY A 612 -20.93 8.86 0.97
N TRP A 613 -20.26 8.70 -0.16
CA TRP A 613 -20.09 9.69 -1.20
C TRP A 613 -20.46 9.10 -2.56
N HIS A 614 -20.75 9.97 -3.52
CA HIS A 614 -20.99 9.62 -4.92
C HIS A 614 -22.11 8.58 -5.09
N ARG A 615 -21.85 7.46 -5.79
CA ARG A 615 -22.81 6.38 -5.98
C ARG A 615 -23.05 5.69 -4.64
N SER A 616 -24.30 5.65 -4.18
CA SER A 616 -24.69 4.95 -2.95
C SER A 616 -25.32 3.60 -3.30
N GLN A 617 -24.52 2.54 -3.24
CA GLN A 617 -24.94 1.18 -3.61
C GLN A 617 -24.50 0.17 -2.55
N ILE A 618 -25.37 -0.81 -2.29
CA ILE A 618 -25.05 -1.99 -1.48
C ILE A 618 -25.57 -3.25 -2.15
N THR A 619 -24.82 -4.34 -2.06
CA THR A 619 -25.25 -5.69 -2.40
C THR A 619 -25.19 -6.55 -1.14
N LEU A 620 -26.30 -7.18 -0.80
CA LEU A 620 -26.43 -8.11 0.31
C LEU A 620 -26.53 -9.54 -0.25
N GLY A 621 -25.88 -10.48 0.42
CA GLY A 621 -26.06 -11.91 0.21
C GLY A 621 -26.78 -12.56 1.40
N GLY A 622 -27.21 -13.82 1.25
CA GLY A 622 -27.79 -14.61 2.34
C GLY A 622 -29.28 -14.35 2.63
N LEU A 623 -30.00 -13.66 1.74
CA LEU A 623 -31.45 -13.44 1.84
C LEU A 623 -32.26 -14.59 1.24
N LEU A 624 -33.58 -14.58 1.44
CA LEU A 624 -34.47 -15.57 0.82
C LEU A 624 -34.47 -15.38 -0.71
N PRO A 625 -34.22 -16.43 -1.52
CA PRO A 625 -34.19 -16.31 -2.98
C PRO A 625 -35.54 -15.95 -3.60
N ASN A 626 -35.51 -15.14 -4.67
CA ASN A 626 -36.69 -14.73 -5.45
C ASN A 626 -37.83 -14.12 -4.59
N GLN A 627 -37.50 -13.43 -3.51
CA GLN A 627 -38.46 -12.72 -2.64
C GLN A 627 -38.33 -11.20 -2.77
N ASP A 628 -39.45 -10.52 -2.54
CA ASP A 628 -39.53 -9.06 -2.54
C ASP A 628 -39.22 -8.50 -1.14
N TYR A 629 -38.42 -7.43 -1.13
CA TYR A 629 -38.03 -6.71 0.07
C TYR A 629 -38.41 -5.24 -0.07
N ARG A 630 -39.00 -4.68 0.99
CA ARG A 630 -39.24 -3.23 1.12
C ARG A 630 -38.05 -2.58 1.79
N ILE A 631 -37.52 -1.53 1.19
CA ILE A 631 -36.36 -0.78 1.66
C ILE A 631 -36.77 0.63 2.03
N SER A 632 -36.48 1.04 3.26
CA SER A 632 -36.78 2.36 3.80
C SER A 632 -35.49 3.07 4.24
N SER A 633 -35.28 4.31 3.81
CA SER A 633 -34.15 5.14 4.26
C SER A 633 -34.51 6.63 4.26
N GLY A 634 -34.57 7.24 5.44
CA GLY A 634 -35.14 8.59 5.59
C GLY A 634 -36.57 8.66 5.06
N LYS A 635 -36.81 9.51 4.06
CA LYS A 635 -38.12 9.63 3.39
C LYS A 635 -38.28 8.68 2.19
N MET A 636 -37.21 7.99 1.80
CA MET A 636 -37.22 7.06 0.67
C MET A 636 -37.87 5.73 1.08
N THR A 637 -38.75 5.21 0.23
CA THR A 637 -39.21 3.83 0.28
C THR A 637 -39.18 3.25 -1.14
N LEU A 638 -38.55 2.09 -1.32
CA LEU A 638 -38.52 1.36 -2.59
C LEU A 638 -38.72 -0.15 -2.33
N SER A 639 -38.96 -0.93 -3.38
CA SER A 639 -39.05 -2.39 -3.29
C SER A 639 -38.12 -3.01 -4.31
N GLU A 640 -37.34 -3.99 -3.88
CA GLU A 640 -36.39 -4.72 -4.73
C GLU A 640 -36.58 -6.21 -4.53
N ARG A 641 -36.29 -6.99 -5.57
CA ARG A 641 -36.40 -8.44 -5.54
C ARG A 641 -35.02 -9.07 -5.50
N THR A 642 -34.86 -10.07 -4.63
CA THR A 642 -33.66 -10.91 -4.61
C THR A 642 -33.57 -11.79 -5.86
N ASP A 643 -32.33 -12.09 -6.29
CA ASP A 643 -32.09 -13.06 -7.36
C ASP A 643 -32.29 -14.51 -6.88
N SER A 644 -32.04 -15.47 -7.78
CA SER A 644 -32.16 -16.90 -7.48
C SER A 644 -31.16 -17.43 -6.45
N LYS A 645 -30.15 -16.62 -6.08
CA LYS A 645 -29.12 -16.92 -5.07
C LYS A 645 -29.38 -16.16 -3.76
N GLY A 646 -30.49 -15.42 -3.65
CA GLY A 646 -30.76 -14.61 -2.46
C GLY A 646 -29.87 -13.38 -2.36
N ARG A 647 -29.40 -12.83 -3.49
CA ARG A 647 -28.65 -11.57 -3.54
C ARG A 647 -29.60 -10.42 -3.81
N LEU A 648 -29.44 -9.32 -3.06
CA LEU A 648 -30.21 -8.09 -3.20
C LEU A 648 -29.26 -6.92 -3.44
N THR A 649 -29.37 -6.26 -4.59
CA THR A 649 -28.63 -5.02 -4.88
C THR A 649 -29.58 -3.83 -4.77
N ILE A 650 -29.17 -2.83 -4.01
CA ILE A 650 -29.94 -1.61 -3.78
C ILE A 650 -29.10 -0.43 -4.25
N LEU A 651 -29.68 0.39 -5.13
CA LEU A 651 -29.14 1.69 -5.51
C LEU A 651 -29.95 2.77 -4.81
N PHE A 652 -29.32 3.50 -3.89
CA PHE A 652 -29.96 4.64 -3.24
C PHE A 652 -29.86 5.87 -4.16
N PRO A 653 -30.93 6.69 -4.29
CA PRO A 653 -30.93 7.86 -5.16
C PRO A 653 -29.87 8.90 -4.81
N GLU A 654 -29.53 9.02 -3.52
CA GLU A 654 -28.57 10.00 -3.01
C GLU A 654 -27.63 9.39 -1.97
N ALA A 655 -26.39 9.87 -1.98
CA ALA A 655 -25.41 9.65 -0.91
C ALA A 655 -25.51 10.72 0.20
N GLU A 656 -24.91 10.45 1.35
CA GLU A 656 -24.93 11.34 2.49
C GLU A 656 -24.11 12.62 2.27
N ASN A 657 -23.02 12.57 1.50
CA ASN A 657 -22.19 13.72 1.13
C ASN A 657 -21.91 14.64 2.35
N GLU A 658 -21.03 14.18 3.25
CA GLU A 658 -20.72 14.72 4.60
C GLU A 658 -21.76 14.52 5.71
N ARG A 659 -23.04 14.34 5.37
CA ARG A 659 -24.09 14.17 6.40
C ARG A 659 -23.83 12.94 7.28
N GLY A 660 -24.45 12.94 8.46
CA GLY A 660 -24.38 11.82 9.40
C GLY A 660 -24.97 10.53 8.84
N PHE A 661 -24.76 9.42 9.54
CA PHE A 661 -25.28 8.12 9.15
C PHE A 661 -26.80 8.15 8.97
N GLN A 662 -27.28 7.68 7.82
CA GLN A 662 -28.69 7.52 7.53
C GLN A 662 -29.11 6.09 7.86
N LYS A 663 -30.15 5.93 8.68
CA LYS A 663 -30.72 4.60 8.98
C LYS A 663 -31.38 4.01 7.72
N VAL A 664 -31.09 2.74 7.46
CA VAL A 664 -31.74 1.91 6.46
C VAL A 664 -32.45 0.75 7.17
N VAL A 665 -33.66 0.44 6.72
CA VAL A 665 -34.44 -0.72 7.16
C VAL A 665 -34.88 -1.48 5.91
N ILE A 666 -34.60 -2.78 5.88
CA ILE A 666 -35.00 -3.70 4.81
C ILE A 666 -35.91 -4.75 5.43
N GLU A 667 -37.11 -4.93 4.90
CA GLU A 667 -38.13 -5.84 5.42
C GLU A 667 -38.64 -6.75 4.32
N HIS A 668 -38.64 -8.06 4.57
CA HIS A 668 -39.25 -9.04 3.68
C HIS A 668 -40.76 -8.79 3.59
N VAL A 669 -41.29 -8.80 2.37
CA VAL A 669 -42.73 -8.64 2.13
C VAL A 669 -43.33 -10.04 2.02
N SER A 670 -43.86 -10.55 3.14
CA SER A 670 -44.69 -11.76 3.11
C SER A 670 -45.99 -11.45 2.38
N LEU A 671 -46.23 -12.15 1.27
CA LEU A 671 -47.51 -12.15 0.55
C LEU A 671 -48.65 -12.70 1.41
#